data_AF-A0AAW2M656-F1
#
_entry.id   AF-A0AAW2M656-F1
#
_cell.length_a   1.000
_cell.length_b   1.000
_cell.length_c   1.000
_cell.angle_alpha   90.00
_cell.angle_beta   90.00
_cell.angle_gamma   90.00
#
_symmetry.space_group_name_H-M   'P 1'
#
loop_
_entity.id
_entity.type
_entity.pdbx_description
1 polymer ?
#
loop_
_entity_poly.entity_id
_entity_poly.type
_entity_poly.pdbx_seq_one_letter_code
_entity_poly.pdbx_strand_id
1 'polypeptide(L)'
;MKLGDVIYNAMYPLAAPDIIFGPEDESFQPVYGSNGKSRKSSLADWNSKDAARLLSLIIELRDAYIAYQRRRIEQVDDDRLKFEISTMLSREGIEMYMTSGADKPEEVKFAVPLLDMELNKLVAGSTWRHPQKIYLQVVFPVGKKQSTPPPPRLKLVSSAELKAIFSIEDFRLPPWLDGMCTAEYLPTLEEMLEAQIKDAVLSVETRRKFITALVPLFGRPIEADPPLTHPLVPVLCPSLLEDSHVQINCHVTIAATWATIYPVVMIALLHCWLFDSVAASFSYALFWQVHFSLSLQFPKHQPGLTLQSSQHFNSNGMLVKSPNLAEYPWSPRWEPSEMADRILLYNGCYISSVIEAGILKTSRRLFLRAKASSPTTMANEEVTGGSLKQQLAKLFEESLRITVPEELDVDPAIAPCQNPKFGDYQCNNAMGLWSKVKGKGTQFKGPQPIGQAIMKNLPASEMVDSCSIAGPGFVNVVLSRQWIAKSIQKMLVDGIETWAPKLPVKRAVVDFSSPNIAKEMHVGHLRSTIIGDTLARMLEYSNVEVLRRNHVGDWGTQFGMLIEYLFEKFPSGEVASDQAIGDLETFYKASKQRFDSDPAFKERAQRAVVSLQAGDEKYRKAWAHICEISRRGYEKVYQRLGVHLEEKGESFYNPYIPGALELLSKKGLIEESEGARVIFIEGKNIPLIVVKKDGGTTMHQLILLLCGKAKDWTEEELEKTAEAVGYGAVKYADLKNNRTTNYTFSFDQMLNDKTGTLDLVHPDERMLGLHLLQFAEVVEEACTNLLPNVLCEYLYNLSEDFTRFYTNCQVVGSAEETSRLLLCEATAVVMRKCFHLLGITPVYKI
;
A
#
# COMPACT_ATOMS: atom_id res chain seq x y z
N MET A 1 31.52 2.22 -7.67
CA MET A 1 31.26 1.94 -9.11
C MET A 1 29.80 1.52 -9.33
N LYS A 2 29.18 1.72 -10.52
CA LYS A 2 27.92 1.02 -10.85
C LYS A 2 28.29 -0.39 -11.34
N LEU A 3 27.97 -1.41 -10.54
CA LEU A 3 27.99 -2.80 -11.03
C LEU A 3 26.85 -2.94 -12.05
N GLY A 4 27.05 -3.70 -13.11
CA GLY A 4 26.09 -3.85 -14.21
C GLY A 4 24.66 -4.25 -13.79
N ASP A 5 23.73 -4.25 -14.74
CA ASP A 5 22.34 -4.59 -14.47
C ASP A 5 22.20 -6.08 -14.15
N VAL A 6 21.59 -6.38 -13.00
CA VAL A 6 21.29 -7.74 -12.55
C VAL A 6 19.87 -8.08 -12.99
N ILE A 7 19.75 -9.01 -13.94
CA ILE A 7 18.48 -9.43 -14.52
C ILE A 7 18.04 -10.75 -13.90
N TYR A 8 16.89 -10.71 -13.24
CA TYR A 8 16.24 -11.89 -12.71
C TYR A 8 15.27 -12.47 -13.72
N ASN A 9 15.38 -13.78 -13.94
CA ASN A 9 14.37 -14.50 -14.69
C ASN A 9 13.18 -14.84 -13.78
N ALA A 10 12.12 -14.05 -13.84
CA ALA A 10 10.92 -14.24 -13.02
C ALA A 10 10.24 -15.61 -13.23
N MET A 11 10.40 -16.22 -14.41
CA MET A 11 9.85 -17.54 -14.73
C MET A 11 10.69 -18.69 -14.17
N TYR A 12 11.98 -18.44 -13.90
CA TYR A 12 12.92 -19.41 -13.37
C TYR A 12 13.68 -18.81 -12.18
N PRO A 13 13.02 -18.59 -11.04
CA PRO A 13 13.62 -17.94 -9.88
C PRO A 13 14.79 -18.73 -9.26
N LEU A 14 14.91 -20.02 -9.57
CA LEU A 14 16.04 -20.86 -9.14
C LEU A 14 17.24 -20.78 -10.10
N ALA A 15 17.07 -20.21 -11.30
CA ALA A 15 18.20 -19.91 -12.16
C ALA A 15 19.01 -18.76 -11.56
N ALA A 16 20.32 -18.81 -11.76
CA ALA A 16 21.20 -17.70 -11.38
C ALA A 16 20.84 -16.45 -12.19
N PRO A 17 20.93 -15.24 -11.58
CA PRO A 17 20.63 -14.02 -12.30
C PRO A 17 21.65 -13.77 -13.42
N ASP A 18 21.16 -13.22 -14.53
CA ASP A 18 22.02 -12.74 -15.61
C ASP A 18 22.59 -11.37 -15.23
N ILE A 19 23.82 -11.08 -15.66
CA ILE A 19 24.52 -9.86 -15.27
C ILE A 19 25.05 -9.20 -16.52
N ILE A 20 24.51 -8.03 -16.84
CA ILE A 20 24.85 -7.27 -18.03
C ILE A 20 25.79 -6.13 -17.64
N PHE A 21 27.03 -6.20 -18.12
CA PHE A 21 27.99 -5.10 -18.01
C PHE A 21 27.83 -4.13 -19.19
N GLY A 22 28.26 -2.89 -19.00
CA GLY A 22 28.23 -1.89 -20.07
C GLY A 22 29.15 -2.26 -21.24
N PRO A 23 28.94 -1.67 -22.43
CA PRO A 23 29.74 -1.95 -23.63
C PRO A 23 31.25 -1.63 -23.46
N GLU A 24 31.59 -0.76 -22.50
CA GLU A 24 32.98 -0.40 -22.12
C GLU A 24 33.77 -1.57 -21.49
N ASP A 25 33.06 -2.59 -21.01
CA ASP A 25 33.56 -3.67 -20.17
C ASP A 25 33.25 -5.06 -20.75
N GLU A 26 33.01 -5.18 -22.05
CA GLU A 26 32.71 -6.45 -22.74
C GLU A 26 33.78 -7.55 -22.51
N SER A 27 35.03 -7.13 -22.24
CA SER A 27 36.13 -8.06 -21.93
C SER A 27 36.14 -8.54 -20.47
N PHE A 28 35.26 -8.03 -19.61
CA PHE A 28 35.06 -8.53 -18.25
C PHE A 28 34.10 -9.72 -18.25
N GLN A 29 34.66 -10.93 -18.20
CA GLN A 29 33.90 -12.17 -18.05
C GLN A 29 34.17 -12.79 -16.67
N PRO A 30 33.43 -12.39 -15.62
CA PRO A 30 33.68 -12.90 -14.26
C PRO A 30 33.27 -14.37 -14.07
N VAL A 31 32.33 -14.84 -14.88
CA VAL A 31 31.67 -16.16 -14.71
C VAL A 31 32.37 -17.28 -15.50
N TYR A 32 32.97 -16.95 -16.64
CA TYR A 32 33.62 -17.91 -17.54
C TYR A 32 35.13 -17.62 -17.57
N GLY A 33 35.95 -18.58 -17.14
CA GLY A 33 37.39 -18.46 -17.32
C GLY A 33 37.77 -18.45 -18.81
N SER A 34 38.98 -17.99 -19.14
CA SER A 34 39.52 -17.94 -20.51
C SER A 34 39.50 -19.28 -21.29
N ASN A 35 39.24 -20.39 -20.59
CA ASN A 35 39.15 -21.75 -21.14
C ASN A 35 37.74 -22.37 -21.01
N GLY A 36 36.68 -21.57 -20.81
CA GLY A 36 35.28 -22.06 -20.76
C GLY A 36 34.92 -22.92 -19.54
N LYS A 37 35.81 -23.07 -18.55
CA LYS A 37 35.50 -23.73 -17.27
C LYS A 37 34.99 -22.71 -16.26
N SER A 38 33.88 -23.06 -15.60
CA SER A 38 33.29 -22.31 -14.48
C SER A 38 34.32 -22.19 -13.34
N ARG A 39 34.60 -20.96 -12.91
CA ARG A 39 35.28 -20.72 -11.62
C ARG A 39 34.32 -21.14 -10.50
N LYS A 40 34.84 -21.69 -9.39
CA LYS A 40 34.04 -21.85 -8.16
C LYS A 40 33.55 -20.47 -7.73
N SER A 41 32.32 -20.13 -8.09
CA SER A 41 31.66 -18.85 -7.81
C SER A 41 30.38 -19.11 -7.05
N SER A 42 29.90 -18.11 -6.30
CA SER A 42 28.59 -18.12 -5.64
C SER A 42 27.39 -18.32 -6.59
N LEU A 43 27.63 -18.32 -7.92
CA LEU A 43 26.64 -18.68 -8.94
C LEU A 43 26.47 -20.20 -9.06
N ALA A 44 27.52 -20.98 -8.79
CA ALA A 44 27.49 -22.43 -8.92
C ALA A 44 26.65 -23.12 -7.84
N ASP A 45 26.43 -22.43 -6.70
CA ASP A 45 25.57 -22.85 -5.60
C ASP A 45 24.45 -21.84 -5.32
N TRP A 46 24.00 -21.14 -6.37
CA TRP A 46 22.97 -20.11 -6.29
C TRP A 46 21.65 -20.61 -5.70
N ASN A 47 21.05 -19.81 -4.81
CA ASN A 47 19.74 -20.06 -4.23
C ASN A 47 19.00 -18.74 -3.97
N SER A 48 17.95 -18.47 -4.75
CA SER A 48 17.14 -17.25 -4.61
C SER A 48 16.37 -17.12 -3.29
N LYS A 49 16.27 -18.20 -2.50
CA LYS A 49 15.65 -18.17 -1.17
C LYS A 49 16.62 -17.71 -0.08
N ASP A 50 17.91 -17.59 -0.38
CA ASP A 50 18.94 -17.14 0.56
C ASP A 50 19.48 -15.78 0.12
N ALA A 51 18.97 -14.71 0.75
CA ALA A 51 19.40 -13.34 0.46
C ALA A 51 20.91 -13.13 0.70
N ALA A 52 21.55 -13.95 1.56
CA ALA A 52 22.99 -13.88 1.76
C ALA A 52 23.76 -14.30 0.51
N ARG A 53 23.21 -15.18 -0.34
CA ARG A 53 23.85 -15.61 -1.60
C ARG A 53 23.85 -14.52 -2.66
N LEU A 54 22.79 -13.72 -2.73
CA LEU A 54 22.79 -12.52 -3.55
C LEU A 54 23.88 -11.55 -3.09
N LEU A 55 23.99 -11.32 -1.79
CA LEU A 55 25.01 -10.45 -1.25
C LEU A 55 26.42 -10.98 -1.52
N SER A 56 26.67 -12.28 -1.29
CA SER A 56 27.95 -12.93 -1.60
C SER A 56 28.30 -12.83 -3.07
N LEU A 57 27.33 -13.06 -3.97
CA LEU A 57 27.51 -12.90 -5.41
C LEU A 57 27.89 -11.46 -5.79
N ILE A 58 27.17 -10.47 -5.26
CA ILE A 58 27.46 -9.05 -5.51
C ILE A 58 28.87 -8.69 -5.01
N ILE A 59 29.26 -9.17 -3.83
CA ILE A 59 30.60 -8.95 -3.26
C ILE A 59 31.67 -9.60 -4.14
N GLU A 60 31.50 -10.87 -4.52
CA GLU A 60 32.44 -11.58 -5.41
C GLU A 60 32.62 -10.86 -6.75
N LEU A 61 31.52 -10.41 -7.36
CA LEU A 61 31.56 -9.69 -8.63
C LEU A 61 32.21 -8.32 -8.49
N ARG A 62 31.92 -7.60 -7.40
CA ARG A 62 32.56 -6.33 -7.08
C ARG A 62 34.07 -6.52 -6.97
N ASP A 63 34.53 -7.50 -6.21
CA ASP A 63 35.95 -7.73 -5.99
C ASP A 63 36.65 -8.20 -7.28
N ALA A 64 36.00 -9.06 -8.07
CA ALA A 64 36.49 -9.46 -9.39
C ALA A 64 36.58 -8.29 -10.37
N TYR A 65 35.60 -7.38 -10.34
CA TYR A 65 35.54 -6.19 -11.18
C TYR A 65 36.60 -5.16 -10.79
N ILE A 66 36.80 -4.93 -9.48
CA ILE A 66 37.88 -4.10 -8.96
C ILE A 66 39.24 -4.64 -9.43
N ALA A 67 39.46 -5.95 -9.32
CA ALA A 67 40.71 -6.57 -9.77
C ALA A 67 40.92 -6.46 -11.30
N TYR A 68 39.83 -6.53 -12.08
CA TYR A 68 39.87 -6.33 -13.52
C TYR A 68 40.22 -4.90 -13.90
N GLN A 69 39.57 -3.91 -13.28
CA GLN A 69 39.84 -2.50 -13.51
C GLN A 69 41.28 -2.14 -13.11
N ARG A 70 41.77 -2.68 -11.99
CA ARG A 70 43.17 -2.50 -11.57
C ARG A 70 44.17 -2.96 -12.64
N ARG A 71 43.98 -4.16 -13.20
CA ARG A 71 44.84 -4.68 -14.28
C ARG A 71 44.80 -3.82 -15.54
N ARG A 72 43.65 -3.26 -15.90
CA ARG A 72 43.53 -2.35 -17.06
C ARG A 72 44.32 -1.06 -16.82
N ILE A 73 44.22 -0.51 -15.61
CA ILE A 73 44.91 0.74 -15.26
C ILE A 73 46.43 0.53 -15.19
N GLU A 74 46.90 -0.62 -14.69
CA GLU A 74 48.33 -0.97 -14.68
C GLU A 74 48.94 -1.07 -16.10
N GLN A 75 48.12 -1.29 -17.12
CA GLN A 75 48.54 -1.33 -18.52
C GLN A 75 48.58 0.06 -19.19
N VAL A 76 48.11 1.11 -18.51
CA VAL A 76 48.14 2.48 -19.02
C VAL A 76 49.56 3.04 -18.89
N ASP A 77 50.12 3.48 -20.01
CA ASP A 77 51.45 4.07 -20.06
C ASP A 77 51.44 5.58 -19.72
N ASP A 78 51.25 5.89 -18.44
CA ASP A 78 51.32 7.26 -17.90
C ASP A 78 52.10 7.25 -16.57
N ASP A 79 53.26 7.92 -16.54
CA ASP A 79 54.15 7.92 -15.38
C ASP A 79 53.54 8.62 -14.15
N ARG A 80 52.59 9.55 -14.35
CA ARG A 80 51.87 10.21 -13.24
C ARG A 80 50.93 9.22 -12.57
N LEU A 81 50.24 8.39 -13.35
CA LEU A 81 49.38 7.34 -12.83
C LEU A 81 50.18 6.26 -12.11
N LYS A 82 51.31 5.84 -12.67
CA LYS A 82 52.21 4.86 -12.02
C LYS A 82 52.72 5.40 -10.67
N PHE A 83 53.11 6.68 -10.63
CA PHE A 83 53.52 7.36 -9.41
C PHE A 83 52.38 7.43 -8.38
N GLU A 84 51.19 7.86 -8.79
CA GLU A 84 50.02 7.98 -7.90
C GLU A 84 49.58 6.61 -7.33
N ILE A 85 49.59 5.57 -8.14
CA ILE A 85 49.30 4.20 -7.66
C ILE A 85 50.33 3.79 -6.60
N SER A 86 51.61 4.11 -6.81
CA SER A 86 52.68 3.76 -5.87
C SER A 86 52.52 4.45 -4.51
N THR A 87 52.02 5.69 -4.48
CA THR A 87 51.83 6.47 -3.25
C THR A 87 50.54 6.12 -2.51
N MET A 88 49.51 5.63 -3.22
CA MET A 88 48.21 5.28 -2.63
C MET A 88 48.05 3.82 -2.20
N LEU A 89 49.00 2.93 -2.55
CA LEU A 89 48.94 1.48 -2.32
C LEU A 89 48.70 1.04 -0.87
N SER A 90 49.10 1.85 0.12
CA SER A 90 49.01 1.53 1.54
C SER A 90 47.65 1.86 2.18
N ARG A 91 46.76 2.56 1.47
CA ARG A 91 45.47 3.02 2.01
C ARG A 91 44.34 2.07 1.63
N GLU A 92 43.67 1.52 2.64
CA GLU A 92 42.55 0.60 2.43
C GLU A 92 41.30 1.31 1.87
N GLY A 93 40.54 0.60 1.03
CA GLY A 93 39.23 1.06 0.54
C GLY A 93 39.23 1.99 -0.67
N ILE A 94 40.37 2.18 -1.36
CA ILE A 94 40.45 2.95 -2.61
C ILE A 94 39.88 2.12 -3.77
N GLU A 95 38.93 2.69 -4.50
CA GLU A 95 38.41 2.12 -5.74
C GLU A 95 39.03 2.83 -6.95
N MET A 96 39.42 2.06 -7.98
CA MET A 96 40.00 2.61 -9.21
C MET A 96 39.28 2.03 -10.42
N TYR A 97 38.85 2.89 -11.35
CA TYR A 97 38.24 2.44 -12.61
C TYR A 97 38.61 3.34 -13.78
N MET A 98 38.63 2.74 -14.96
CA MET A 98 38.84 3.43 -16.22
C MET A 98 37.51 3.61 -16.93
N THR A 99 37.28 4.79 -17.53
CA THR A 99 36.12 5.05 -18.39
C THR A 99 36.58 5.44 -19.78
N SER A 100 36.11 4.72 -20.78
CA SER A 100 36.10 5.11 -22.19
C SER A 100 34.74 5.73 -22.53
N GLY A 101 34.66 6.52 -23.60
CA GLY A 101 33.39 6.97 -24.15
C GLY A 101 33.57 7.33 -25.62
N ALA A 102 32.54 7.15 -26.44
CA ALA A 102 32.61 7.35 -27.89
C ALA A 102 33.13 8.76 -28.30
N ASP A 103 32.91 9.78 -27.46
CA ASP A 103 33.27 11.18 -27.69
C ASP A 103 34.16 11.82 -26.58
N LYS A 104 34.72 11.03 -25.66
CA LYS A 104 35.54 11.55 -24.53
C LYS A 104 36.93 10.88 -24.47
N PRO A 105 37.98 11.62 -24.06
CA PRO A 105 39.28 11.00 -23.78
C PRO A 105 39.11 9.93 -22.70
N GLU A 106 39.94 8.88 -22.75
CA GLU A 106 39.95 7.88 -21.69
C GLU A 106 40.28 8.57 -20.36
N GLU A 107 39.69 8.11 -19.26
CA GLU A 107 39.91 8.72 -17.94
C GLU A 107 40.11 7.62 -16.91
N VAL A 108 41.12 7.76 -16.08
CA VAL A 108 41.33 6.94 -14.88
C VAL A 108 40.82 7.70 -13.66
N LYS A 109 39.96 7.06 -12.88
CA LYS A 109 39.29 7.67 -11.73
C LYS A 109 39.64 6.89 -10.47
N PHE A 110 40.17 7.60 -9.48
CA PHE A 110 40.35 7.10 -8.12
C PHE A 110 39.19 7.61 -7.27
N ALA A 111 38.53 6.74 -6.51
CA ALA A 111 37.59 7.12 -5.46
C ALA A 111 38.23 6.79 -4.12
N VAL A 112 38.65 7.83 -3.42
CA VAL A 112 39.42 7.76 -2.17
C VAL A 112 38.46 8.04 -1.02
N PRO A 113 38.20 7.09 -0.11
CA PRO A 113 37.37 7.35 1.06
C PRO A 113 38.06 8.37 1.97
N LEU A 114 37.33 9.41 2.36
CA LEU A 114 37.82 10.50 3.21
C LEU A 114 37.30 10.30 4.63
N LEU A 115 38.23 10.11 5.58
CA LEU A 115 37.99 9.88 7.02
C LEU A 115 37.11 8.67 7.39
N ASP A 116 37.34 8.12 8.58
CA ASP A 116 36.47 7.11 9.20
C ASP A 116 35.52 7.78 10.21
N MET A 117 34.75 8.75 9.74
CA MET A 117 33.76 9.47 10.54
C MET A 117 32.41 8.75 10.52
N GLU A 118 31.81 8.53 11.68
CA GLU A 118 30.44 8.02 11.79
C GLU A 118 29.42 9.14 11.52
N LEU A 119 29.27 9.53 10.25
CA LEU A 119 28.28 10.53 9.80
C LEU A 119 26.86 10.22 10.29
N ASN A 120 26.52 8.94 10.41
CA ASN A 120 25.25 8.47 10.95
C ASN A 120 24.99 8.92 12.39
N LYS A 121 26.03 9.08 13.21
CA LYS A 121 25.90 9.57 14.59
C LYS A 121 25.89 11.09 14.68
N LEU A 122 26.46 11.77 13.70
CA LEU A 122 26.53 13.24 13.66
C LEU A 122 25.19 13.86 13.23
N VAL A 123 24.41 13.18 12.40
CA VAL A 123 23.07 13.61 12.00
C VAL A 123 22.01 12.87 12.83
N ALA A 124 21.67 13.46 13.98
CA ALA A 124 20.67 12.90 14.90
C ALA A 124 19.30 12.70 14.21
N GLY A 125 18.72 11.51 14.37
CA GLY A 125 17.42 11.14 13.78
C GLY A 125 17.49 10.62 12.33
N SER A 126 18.68 10.40 11.77
CA SER A 126 18.82 9.79 10.43
C SER A 126 18.36 8.31 10.42
N THR A 127 17.68 7.89 9.35
CA THR A 127 17.17 6.52 9.17
C THR A 127 18.14 5.61 8.40
N TRP A 128 19.39 6.04 8.27
CA TRP A 128 20.40 5.37 7.46
C TRP A 128 20.76 4.00 8.04
N ARG A 129 20.50 2.94 7.26
CA ARG A 129 20.83 1.56 7.63
C ARG A 129 22.31 1.21 7.44
N HIS A 130 23.02 1.99 6.62
CA HIS A 130 24.43 1.78 6.29
C HIS A 130 25.28 3.02 6.65
N PRO A 131 26.57 2.85 7.00
CA PRO A 131 27.47 3.97 7.25
C PRO A 131 27.64 4.84 6.00
N GLN A 132 27.33 6.14 6.13
CA GLN A 132 27.51 7.09 5.05
C GLN A 132 28.99 7.49 4.93
N LYS A 133 29.48 7.63 3.70
CA LYS A 133 30.87 8.01 3.39
C LYS A 133 30.93 9.09 2.32
N ILE A 134 31.97 9.93 2.41
CA ILE A 134 32.36 10.90 1.38
C ILE A 134 33.65 10.41 0.74
N TYR A 135 33.71 10.47 -0.58
CA TYR A 135 34.85 10.06 -1.39
C TYR A 135 35.41 11.27 -2.13
N LEU A 136 36.74 11.38 -2.17
CA LEU A 136 37.44 12.22 -3.13
C LEU A 136 37.60 11.44 -4.42
N GLN A 137 36.97 11.94 -5.48
CA GLN A 137 37.17 11.46 -6.84
C GLN A 137 38.32 12.24 -7.48
N VAL A 138 39.42 11.55 -7.78
CA VAL A 138 40.58 12.09 -8.52
C VAL A 138 40.54 11.54 -9.94
N VAL A 139 40.42 12.41 -10.93
CA VAL A 139 40.23 12.04 -12.34
C VAL A 139 41.43 12.46 -13.17
N PHE A 140 42.16 11.47 -13.67
CA PHE A 140 43.27 11.64 -14.60
C PHE A 140 42.79 11.39 -16.03
N PRO A 141 42.78 12.40 -16.91
CA PRO A 141 42.57 12.18 -18.32
C PRO A 141 43.79 11.48 -18.93
N VAL A 142 43.54 10.42 -19.70
CA VAL A 142 44.52 9.59 -20.38
C VAL A 142 44.14 9.49 -21.87
N GLY A 143 45.09 9.73 -22.78
CA GLY A 143 44.77 9.80 -24.21
C GLY A 143 45.79 10.58 -25.04
N LYS A 144 45.89 10.21 -26.33
CA LYS A 144 47.00 10.47 -27.27
C LYS A 144 47.85 11.73 -27.01
N LYS A 145 49.12 11.49 -26.67
CA LYS A 145 50.32 12.37 -26.67
C LYS A 145 50.00 13.88 -26.73
N GLN A 146 49.56 14.43 -25.60
CA GLN A 146 49.61 15.88 -25.37
C GLN A 146 51.01 16.27 -24.86
N SER A 147 51.53 17.42 -25.31
CA SER A 147 52.87 17.92 -24.94
C SER A 147 53.01 18.24 -23.45
N THR A 148 51.90 18.48 -22.75
CA THR A 148 51.85 18.79 -21.33
C THR A 148 50.53 18.23 -20.81
N PRO A 149 50.56 17.22 -19.93
CA PRO A 149 49.33 16.56 -19.56
C PRO A 149 48.62 17.37 -18.44
N PRO A 150 47.29 17.55 -18.52
CA PRO A 150 46.57 18.44 -17.60
C PRO A 150 46.55 17.88 -16.17
N PRO A 151 46.41 18.75 -15.15
CA PRO A 151 46.32 18.33 -13.75
C PRO A 151 45.09 17.45 -13.51
N PRO A 152 45.11 16.61 -12.46
CA PRO A 152 43.96 15.79 -12.11
C PRO A 152 42.76 16.67 -11.75
N ARG A 153 41.56 16.26 -12.19
CA ARG A 153 40.32 16.92 -11.76
C ARG A 153 39.84 16.29 -10.47
N LEU A 154 39.51 17.13 -9.49
CA LEU A 154 39.08 16.71 -8.16
C LEU A 154 37.58 16.97 -8.01
N LYS A 155 36.84 16.00 -7.47
CA LYS A 155 35.43 16.15 -7.13
C LYS A 155 35.10 15.36 -5.86
N LEU A 156 34.30 15.93 -4.96
CA LEU A 156 33.73 15.15 -3.86
C LEU A 156 32.49 14.41 -4.32
N VAL A 157 32.34 13.16 -3.87
CA VAL A 157 31.21 12.29 -4.18
C VAL A 157 30.70 11.67 -2.89
N SER A 158 29.39 11.64 -2.72
CA SER A 158 28.72 11.00 -1.59
C SER A 158 27.50 10.21 -2.08
N SER A 159 26.90 9.45 -1.16
CA SER A 159 25.64 8.76 -1.37
C SER A 159 24.49 9.73 -1.66
N ALA A 160 23.46 9.25 -2.35
CA ALA A 160 22.23 10.02 -2.59
C ALA A 160 21.56 10.45 -1.28
N GLU A 161 21.59 9.57 -0.27
CA GLU A 161 21.01 9.82 1.05
C GLU A 161 21.73 10.95 1.80
N LEU A 162 23.04 11.10 1.65
CA LEU A 162 23.80 12.20 2.26
C LEU A 162 23.61 13.52 1.49
N LYS A 163 23.57 13.46 0.15
CA LYS A 163 23.31 14.62 -0.72
C LYS A 163 21.95 15.26 -0.47
N ALA A 164 20.96 14.46 -0.07
CA ALA A 164 19.63 14.93 0.31
C ALA A 164 19.65 15.90 1.51
N ILE A 165 20.63 15.77 2.41
CA ILE A 165 20.64 16.49 3.68
C ILE A 165 21.48 17.77 3.59
N PHE A 166 22.63 17.73 2.93
CA PHE A 166 23.46 18.92 2.68
C PHE A 166 24.30 18.78 1.40
N SER A 167 24.62 19.91 0.79
CA SER A 167 25.43 19.99 -0.43
C SER A 167 26.91 19.83 -0.09
N ILE A 168 27.52 18.77 -0.58
CA ILE A 168 28.98 18.59 -0.54
C ILE A 168 29.69 19.28 -1.72
N GLU A 169 28.94 19.76 -2.71
CA GLU A 169 29.51 20.42 -3.89
C GLU A 169 30.02 21.83 -3.56
N ASP A 170 29.52 22.42 -2.47
CA ASP A 170 29.94 23.73 -1.95
C ASP A 170 31.20 23.67 -1.08
N PHE A 171 31.71 22.47 -0.79
CA PHE A 171 32.89 22.32 0.05
C PHE A 171 34.14 22.79 -0.70
N ARG A 172 34.89 23.67 -0.05
CA ARG A 172 36.13 24.20 -0.59
C ARG A 172 37.19 23.12 -0.54
N LEU A 173 37.72 22.81 -1.71
CA LEU A 173 38.90 21.96 -1.89
C LEU A 173 40.17 22.83 -1.80
N PRO A 174 41.20 22.42 -1.04
CA PRO A 174 42.49 23.10 -1.07
C PRO A 174 43.08 23.07 -2.50
N PRO A 175 43.93 24.05 -2.88
CA PRO A 175 44.56 24.05 -4.19
C PRO A 175 45.49 22.84 -4.33
N TRP A 176 45.39 22.14 -5.46
CA TRP A 176 46.36 21.11 -5.83
C TRP A 176 47.59 21.79 -6.42
N LEU A 177 48.75 21.65 -5.75
CA LEU A 177 49.99 22.25 -6.23
C LEU A 177 50.65 21.36 -7.29
N ASP A 178 51.40 21.98 -8.21
CA ASP A 178 52.11 21.23 -9.24
C ASP A 178 53.14 20.27 -8.62
N GLY A 179 53.16 19.03 -9.10
CA GLY A 179 54.00 17.94 -8.54
C GLY A 179 53.49 17.29 -7.25
N MET A 180 52.38 17.75 -6.66
CA MET A 180 51.75 17.14 -5.48
C MET A 180 51.05 15.81 -5.84
N CYS A 181 51.09 14.83 -4.94
CA CYS A 181 50.31 13.58 -5.04
C CYS A 181 49.10 13.55 -4.10
N THR A 182 48.16 12.61 -4.32
CA THR A 182 46.95 12.53 -3.48
C THR A 182 47.30 12.24 -2.02
N ALA A 183 48.34 11.45 -1.75
CA ALA A 183 48.77 11.16 -0.38
C ALA A 183 49.21 12.41 0.41
N GLU A 184 49.83 13.40 -0.25
CA GLU A 184 50.21 14.68 0.35
C GLU A 184 49.02 15.65 0.46
N TYR A 185 48.06 15.54 -0.46
CA TYR A 185 46.87 16.37 -0.50
C TYR A 185 45.85 16.01 0.59
N LEU A 186 45.71 14.72 0.89
CA LEU A 186 44.65 14.19 1.75
C LEU A 186 44.63 14.77 3.18
N PRO A 187 45.75 14.87 3.93
CA PRO A 187 45.69 15.34 5.32
C PRO A 187 45.11 16.76 5.45
N THR A 188 45.54 17.66 4.57
CA THR A 188 45.04 19.06 4.54
C THR A 188 43.57 19.10 4.14
N LEU A 189 43.18 18.27 3.16
CA LEU A 189 41.79 18.16 2.73
C LEU A 189 40.90 17.62 3.85
N GLU A 190 41.31 16.56 4.54
CA GLU A 190 40.54 15.90 5.59
C GLU A 190 40.30 16.83 6.79
N GLU A 191 41.32 17.56 7.24
CA GLU A 191 41.18 18.58 8.29
C GLU A 191 40.20 19.69 7.89
N MET A 192 40.30 20.20 6.66
CA MET A 192 39.37 21.21 6.12
C MET A 192 37.95 20.67 5.96
N LEU A 193 37.79 19.41 5.57
CA LEU A 193 36.48 18.78 5.40
C LEU A 193 35.81 18.51 6.74
N GLU A 194 36.55 18.11 7.77
CA GLU A 194 35.98 17.87 9.09
C GLU A 194 35.31 19.15 9.65
N ALA A 195 35.97 20.31 9.50
CA ALA A 195 35.40 21.60 9.88
C ALA A 195 34.13 21.93 9.06
N GLN A 196 34.19 21.76 7.74
CA GLN A 196 33.05 22.04 6.85
C GLN A 196 31.86 21.11 7.08
N ILE A 197 32.10 19.84 7.43
CA ILE A 197 31.05 18.87 7.79
C ILE A 197 30.39 19.26 9.11
N LYS A 198 31.17 19.65 10.13
CA LYS A 198 30.61 20.14 11.40
C LYS A 198 29.69 21.35 11.19
N ASP A 199 30.11 22.31 10.36
CA ASP A 199 29.29 23.45 9.98
C ASP A 199 28.02 23.04 9.21
N ALA A 200 28.13 22.08 8.29
CA ALA A 200 26.98 21.55 7.54
C ALA A 200 25.97 20.85 8.46
N VAL A 201 26.42 20.05 9.43
CA VAL A 201 25.57 19.40 10.44
C VAL A 201 24.86 20.43 11.31
N LEU A 202 25.56 21.50 11.73
CA LEU A 202 24.94 22.60 12.49
C LEU A 202 23.86 23.32 11.67
N SER A 203 24.04 23.48 10.36
CA SER A 203 23.02 24.02 9.45
C SER A 203 21.77 23.13 9.38
N VAL A 204 21.92 21.81 9.38
CA VAL A 204 20.80 20.85 9.42
C VAL A 204 19.98 21.03 10.71
N GLU A 205 20.64 21.14 11.85
CA GLU A 205 19.96 21.34 13.13
C GLU A 205 19.28 22.71 13.22
N THR A 206 19.92 23.75 12.66
CA THR A 206 19.33 25.09 12.57
C THR A 206 18.07 25.10 11.70
N ARG A 207 18.06 24.36 10.58
CA ARG A 207 16.85 24.14 9.77
C ARG A 207 15.77 23.44 10.59
N ARG A 208 16.07 22.33 11.27
CA ARG A 208 15.11 21.61 12.12
C ARG A 208 14.44 22.52 13.16
N LYS A 209 15.24 23.35 13.84
CA LYS A 209 14.74 24.33 14.83
C LYS A 209 13.87 25.41 14.19
N PHE A 210 14.24 25.91 13.01
CA PHE A 210 13.45 26.89 12.27
C PHE A 210 12.09 26.33 11.85
N ILE A 211 12.05 25.12 11.29
CA ILE A 211 10.80 24.42 10.92
C ILE A 211 9.90 24.27 12.15
N THR A 212 10.48 23.86 13.28
CA THR A 212 9.75 23.70 14.54
C THR A 212 9.17 25.04 15.03
N ALA A 213 9.92 26.13 14.86
CA ALA A 213 9.48 27.48 15.22
C ALA A 213 8.36 28.03 14.31
N LEU A 214 8.25 27.55 13.06
CA LEU A 214 7.15 27.92 12.17
C LEU A 214 5.81 27.29 12.57
N VAL A 215 5.82 26.13 13.23
CA VAL A 215 4.61 25.38 13.60
C VAL A 215 3.59 26.19 14.41
N PRO A 216 3.96 26.89 15.51
CA PRO A 216 3.01 27.71 16.25
C PRO A 216 2.52 28.95 15.49
N LEU A 217 3.26 29.41 14.47
CA LEU A 217 2.94 30.65 13.73
C LEU A 217 2.09 30.39 12.48
N PHE A 218 2.35 29.30 11.76
CA PHE A 218 1.76 28.99 10.46
C PHE A 218 1.03 27.64 10.42
N GLY A 219 0.92 26.95 11.56
CA GLY A 219 0.31 25.62 11.64
C GLY A 219 1.29 24.49 11.28
N ARG A 220 0.81 23.24 11.33
CA ARG A 220 1.64 22.06 11.03
C ARG A 220 1.98 21.99 9.54
N PRO A 221 3.22 21.63 9.17
CA PRO A 221 3.60 21.34 7.79
C PRO A 221 2.76 20.19 7.23
N ILE A 222 2.21 20.38 6.04
CA ILE A 222 1.44 19.38 5.29
C ILE A 222 2.38 18.44 4.52
N GLU A 223 3.52 18.98 4.04
CA GLU A 223 4.60 18.24 3.37
C GLU A 223 5.94 18.77 3.88
N ALA A 224 6.86 17.87 4.25
CA ALA A 224 8.23 18.19 4.64
C ALA A 224 9.17 16.99 4.43
N ASP A 225 10.43 17.24 4.11
CA ASP A 225 11.42 16.19 3.86
C ASP A 225 11.67 15.28 5.10
N PRO A 226 11.70 13.94 4.94
CA PRO A 226 11.82 12.98 6.05
C PRO A 226 12.99 13.17 7.03
N PRO A 227 14.23 13.51 6.62
CA PRO A 227 15.36 13.59 7.55
C PRO A 227 15.32 14.79 8.53
N LEU A 228 14.44 15.77 8.28
CA LEU A 228 14.35 17.02 9.06
C LEU A 228 13.21 17.04 10.09
N THR A 229 12.38 15.99 10.16
CA THR A 229 11.24 15.90 11.09
C THR A 229 11.54 14.94 12.26
N HIS A 230 10.99 15.21 13.45
CA HIS A 230 11.20 14.41 14.67
C HIS A 230 10.49 13.04 14.56
N PRO A 231 10.97 11.95 15.19
CA PRO A 231 10.32 10.62 15.18
C PRO A 231 8.89 10.53 15.77
N LEU A 232 8.28 11.67 16.15
CA LEU A 232 6.90 11.75 16.64
C LEU A 232 5.94 12.43 15.65
N VAL A 233 6.40 12.71 14.43
CA VAL A 233 5.57 13.28 13.36
C VAL A 233 5.52 12.27 12.21
N PRO A 234 4.43 11.52 12.02
CA PRO A 234 4.30 10.65 10.87
C PRO A 234 4.00 11.52 9.64
N VAL A 235 4.87 11.48 8.64
CA VAL A 235 4.57 11.94 7.28
C VAL A 235 4.84 10.78 6.32
N LEU A 236 3.81 10.44 5.54
CA LEU A 236 3.87 9.49 4.44
C LEU A 236 4.49 10.19 3.23
N CYS A 237 5.65 9.71 2.76
CA CYS A 237 5.98 9.38 1.37
C CYS A 237 7.50 9.48 1.10
N PRO A 238 8.13 8.50 0.43
CA PRO A 238 9.48 8.62 -0.11
C PRO A 238 9.41 8.78 -1.64
N SER A 239 9.32 10.01 -2.17
CA SER A 239 9.58 10.26 -3.60
C SER A 239 9.68 11.74 -3.90
N LEU A 240 10.91 12.21 -4.17
CA LEU A 240 11.33 13.30 -5.08
C LEU A 240 12.67 13.86 -4.59
N LEU A 241 13.77 13.17 -4.89
CA LEU A 241 15.14 13.67 -4.68
C LEU A 241 15.74 14.12 -6.01
N GLU A 242 15.22 15.22 -6.57
CA GLU A 242 15.88 15.92 -7.69
C GLU A 242 16.02 17.43 -7.50
N ASP A 243 15.42 18.05 -6.47
CA ASP A 243 15.54 19.50 -6.24
C ASP A 243 16.47 19.85 -5.08
N SER A 244 17.31 20.87 -5.28
CA SER A 244 18.29 21.41 -4.31
C SER A 244 17.67 22.23 -3.16
N HIS A 245 16.37 22.07 -2.94
CA HIS A 245 15.56 22.85 -2.02
C HIS A 245 14.62 21.95 -1.21
N VAL A 246 14.58 22.18 0.10
CA VAL A 246 13.59 21.59 1.00
C VAL A 246 12.34 22.44 0.91
N GLN A 247 11.25 21.88 0.42
CA GLN A 247 9.94 22.57 0.43
C GLN A 247 9.16 22.20 1.69
N ILE A 248 8.60 23.23 2.34
CA ILE A 248 7.72 23.08 3.49
C ILE A 248 6.44 23.81 3.19
N ASN A 249 5.34 23.07 3.23
CA ASN A 249 4.03 23.58 2.90
C ASN A 249 3.23 23.77 4.18
N CYS A 250 2.94 25.03 4.55
CA CYS A 250 2.13 25.37 5.72
C CYS A 250 0.79 25.96 5.28
N HIS A 251 -0.27 25.67 6.04
CA HIS A 251 -1.61 26.18 5.75
C HIS A 251 -1.93 27.40 6.62
N VAL A 252 -2.17 28.56 6.00
CA VAL A 252 -2.47 29.79 6.74
C VAL A 252 -3.90 30.22 6.47
N THR A 253 -4.67 30.34 7.54
CA THR A 253 -6.03 30.86 7.49
C THR A 253 -5.99 32.35 7.82
N ILE A 254 -6.32 33.18 6.84
CA ILE A 254 -6.44 34.63 7.05
C ILE A 254 -7.92 34.94 7.25
N ALA A 255 -8.33 34.96 8.50
CA ALA A 255 -9.60 35.56 8.88
C ALA A 255 -9.38 37.09 8.88
N ALA A 256 -9.92 37.79 7.89
CA ALA A 256 -10.07 39.24 7.98
C ALA A 256 -11.13 39.55 9.06
N THR A 257 -10.72 39.54 10.32
CA THR A 257 -11.54 40.04 11.42
C THR A 257 -11.60 41.56 11.33
N TRP A 258 -12.81 42.12 11.48
CA TRP A 258 -13.18 43.54 11.40
C TRP A 258 -12.43 44.51 12.35
N ALA A 259 -11.33 44.10 12.99
CA ALA A 259 -10.63 44.89 14.01
C ALA A 259 -9.35 45.59 13.51
N THR A 260 -8.85 45.33 12.29
CA THR A 260 -7.55 45.87 11.83
C THR A 260 -7.64 46.90 10.69
N ILE A 261 -8.83 47.28 10.21
CA ILE A 261 -9.01 48.26 9.11
C ILE A 261 -9.87 49.43 9.58
N TYR A 262 -9.40 50.15 10.61
CA TYR A 262 -10.10 51.33 11.14
C TYR A 262 -9.56 52.70 10.68
N PRO A 263 -8.91 52.83 9.49
CA PRO A 263 -8.95 54.15 8.84
C PRO A 263 -9.18 54.18 7.32
N VAL A 264 -9.68 53.11 6.67
CA VAL A 264 -9.82 53.10 5.18
C VAL A 264 -11.27 53.03 4.67
N VAL A 265 -12.26 52.70 5.52
CA VAL A 265 -13.66 52.49 5.06
C VAL A 265 -14.56 53.74 5.18
N MET A 266 -14.01 54.92 5.48
CA MET A 266 -14.79 56.16 5.55
C MET A 266 -15.15 56.79 4.18
N ILE A 267 -14.69 56.23 3.06
CA ILE A 267 -14.99 56.78 1.72
C ILE A 267 -15.99 55.89 0.95
N ALA A 268 -16.16 54.61 1.33
CA ALA A 268 -17.11 53.70 0.68
C ALA A 268 -18.54 53.75 1.26
N LEU A 269 -18.70 54.26 2.48
CA LEU A 269 -20.01 54.34 3.16
C LEU A 269 -20.90 55.52 2.71
N LEU A 270 -20.42 56.40 1.82
CA LEU A 270 -21.26 57.49 1.29
C LEU A 270 -22.15 57.07 0.10
N HIS A 271 -21.98 55.86 -0.45
CA HIS A 271 -22.71 55.42 -1.65
C HIS A 271 -23.81 54.36 -1.38
N CYS A 272 -23.89 53.82 -0.16
CA CYS A 272 -24.84 52.76 0.20
C CYS A 272 -26.05 53.24 1.02
N TRP A 273 -26.24 54.55 1.21
CA TRP A 273 -27.30 55.09 2.07
C TRP A 273 -28.64 55.38 1.35
N LEU A 274 -28.91 54.75 0.20
CA LEU A 274 -30.13 55.03 -0.59
C LEU A 274 -31.01 53.83 -0.97
N PHE A 275 -30.71 52.61 -0.51
CA PHE A 275 -31.65 51.49 -0.67
C PHE A 275 -31.60 50.53 0.54
N ASP A 276 -32.67 50.53 1.33
CA ASP A 276 -32.89 49.62 2.45
C ASP A 276 -33.18 48.19 1.96
N SER A 277 -32.42 47.19 2.45
CA SER A 277 -32.93 46.05 3.23
C SER A 277 -31.97 44.84 3.27
N VAL A 278 -31.83 44.29 4.49
CA VAL A 278 -31.22 43.02 4.93
C VAL A 278 -29.68 42.92 4.89
N ALA A 279 -29.08 43.18 6.05
CA ALA A 279 -27.68 42.90 6.35
C ALA A 279 -27.43 41.38 6.43
N ALA A 280 -26.81 40.81 5.41
CA ALA A 280 -26.16 39.51 5.45
C ALA A 280 -24.67 39.73 5.79
N SER A 281 -24.23 39.23 6.94
CA SER A 281 -22.84 39.24 7.35
C SER A 281 -22.03 38.24 6.52
N PHE A 282 -21.43 38.71 5.43
CA PHE A 282 -20.46 37.93 4.65
C PHE A 282 -19.08 38.01 5.30
N SER A 283 -18.65 36.91 5.93
CA SER A 283 -17.24 36.70 6.28
C SER A 283 -16.60 35.84 5.19
N TYR A 284 -15.97 36.47 4.20
CA TYR A 284 -15.13 35.77 3.23
C TYR A 284 -13.79 35.42 3.90
N ALA A 285 -13.59 34.16 4.27
CA ALA A 285 -12.27 33.65 4.66
C ALA A 285 -11.53 33.20 3.39
N LEU A 286 -10.41 33.85 3.06
CA LEU A 286 -9.54 33.46 1.96
C LEU A 286 -8.46 32.52 2.50
N PHE A 287 -8.38 31.31 1.95
CA PHE A 287 -7.42 30.30 2.37
C PHE A 287 -6.19 30.29 1.45
N TRP A 288 -5.02 30.55 2.04
CA TRP A 288 -3.75 30.61 1.33
C TRP A 288 -2.79 29.58 1.91
N GLN A 289 -2.16 28.82 1.02
CA GLN A 289 -1.03 27.97 1.35
C GLN A 289 0.25 28.79 1.28
N VAL A 290 1.12 28.60 2.26
CA VAL A 290 2.39 29.28 2.38
C VAL A 290 3.49 28.26 2.15
N HIS A 291 4.18 28.42 1.02
CA HIS A 291 5.28 27.58 0.61
C HIS A 291 6.59 28.21 1.06
N PHE A 292 7.29 27.55 1.98
CA PHE A 292 8.67 27.88 2.33
C PHE A 292 9.62 27.02 1.50
N SER A 293 10.51 27.66 0.76
CA SER A 293 11.62 27.01 0.07
C SER A 293 12.90 27.27 0.84
N LEU A 294 13.40 26.24 1.53
CA LEU A 294 14.67 26.29 2.27
C LEU A 294 15.79 25.73 1.41
N SER A 295 16.77 26.57 1.10
CA SER A 295 18.01 26.10 0.47
C SER A 295 18.82 25.23 1.43
N LEU A 296 19.60 24.29 0.88
CA LEU A 296 20.62 23.54 1.63
C LEU A 296 21.65 24.45 2.32
N GLN A 297 21.78 25.71 1.88
CA GLN A 297 22.68 26.72 2.46
C GLN A 297 22.03 27.58 3.57
N PHE A 298 20.84 27.23 4.05
CA PHE A 298 20.21 27.88 5.21
C PHE A 298 21.10 27.79 6.46
N PRO A 299 21.19 28.82 7.33
CA PRO A 299 20.47 30.10 7.29
C PRO A 299 21.16 31.19 6.46
N LYS A 300 22.30 30.91 5.81
CA LYS A 300 23.05 31.90 5.00
C LYS A 300 22.20 32.40 3.83
N HIS A 301 21.49 31.48 3.18
CA HIS A 301 20.45 31.83 2.20
C HIS A 301 19.09 31.99 2.89
N GLN A 302 18.47 33.13 2.61
CA GLN A 302 17.12 33.45 3.07
C GLN A 302 16.09 32.48 2.46
N PRO A 303 15.06 32.06 3.22
CA PRO A 303 13.97 31.24 2.68
C PRO A 303 13.22 31.94 1.55
N GLY A 304 12.91 31.21 0.48
CA GLY A 304 11.88 31.65 -0.46
C GLY A 304 10.50 31.48 0.16
N LEU A 305 9.60 32.42 -0.08
CA LEU A 305 8.23 32.38 0.41
C LEU A 305 7.26 32.59 -0.74
N THR A 306 6.34 31.67 -0.97
CA THR A 306 5.32 31.83 -2.02
C THR A 306 3.93 31.56 -1.43
N LEU A 307 2.97 32.43 -1.74
CA LEU A 307 1.58 32.27 -1.35
C LEU A 307 0.82 31.66 -2.51
N GLN A 308 0.13 30.55 -2.27
CA GLN A 308 -0.71 29.90 -3.27
C GLN A 308 -2.16 29.92 -2.80
N SER A 309 -3.05 30.45 -3.63
CA SER A 309 -4.48 30.38 -3.35
C SER A 309 -4.95 28.94 -3.48
N SER A 310 -5.79 28.50 -2.54
CA SER A 310 -6.44 27.18 -2.61
C SER A 310 -7.73 27.17 -3.45
N GLN A 311 -8.25 28.36 -3.81
CA GLN A 311 -9.59 28.52 -4.38
C GLN A 311 -9.62 29.29 -5.72
N HIS A 312 -8.51 29.93 -6.11
CA HIS A 312 -8.47 30.78 -7.28
C HIS A 312 -7.50 30.23 -8.32
N PHE A 313 -7.96 30.14 -9.56
CA PHE A 313 -7.18 29.72 -10.72
C PHE A 313 -6.94 30.91 -11.64
N ASN A 314 -5.75 30.99 -12.24
CA ASN A 314 -5.44 31.97 -13.28
C ASN A 314 -6.10 31.59 -14.62
N SER A 315 -5.93 32.43 -15.64
CA SER A 315 -6.51 32.22 -16.98
C SER A 315 -6.12 30.91 -17.67
N ASN A 316 -5.07 30.25 -17.17
CA ASN A 316 -4.57 28.99 -17.71
C ASN A 316 -5.01 27.77 -16.87
N GLY A 317 -5.92 27.96 -15.90
CA GLY A 317 -6.42 26.89 -15.05
C GLY A 317 -5.42 26.42 -13.98
N MET A 318 -4.38 27.20 -13.68
CA MET A 318 -3.43 26.91 -12.60
C MET A 318 -3.77 27.73 -11.35
N LEU A 319 -3.58 27.17 -10.15
CA LEU A 319 -3.78 27.91 -8.91
C LEU A 319 -2.95 29.20 -8.88
N VAL A 320 -3.57 30.30 -8.46
CA VAL A 320 -2.93 31.61 -8.37
C VAL A 320 -1.83 31.56 -7.33
N LYS A 321 -0.60 31.89 -7.74
CA LYS A 321 0.58 31.99 -6.87
C LYS A 321 1.09 33.43 -6.83
N SER A 322 1.58 33.87 -5.68
CA SER A 322 2.33 35.12 -5.57
C SER A 322 3.71 34.98 -6.22
N PRO A 323 4.39 36.09 -6.53
CA PRO A 323 5.84 36.09 -6.70
C PRO A 323 6.54 35.57 -5.43
N ASN A 324 7.79 35.14 -5.56
CA ASN A 324 8.61 34.76 -4.43
C ASN A 324 8.90 36.01 -3.56
N LEU A 325 8.41 35.99 -2.32
CA LEU A 325 8.54 37.06 -1.34
C LEU A 325 9.88 36.90 -0.61
N ALA A 326 10.92 37.55 -1.11
CA ALA A 326 12.26 37.51 -0.52
C ALA A 326 12.65 38.85 0.17
N GLU A 327 11.76 39.84 0.22
CA GLU A 327 12.10 41.21 0.66
C GLU A 327 11.94 41.45 2.18
N TYR A 328 11.61 40.40 2.95
CA TYR A 328 11.50 40.52 4.41
C TYR A 328 12.88 40.58 5.09
N PRO A 329 13.02 41.27 6.24
CA PRO A 329 14.29 41.34 6.97
C PRO A 329 14.83 39.94 7.29
N TRP A 330 16.09 39.68 6.95
CA TRP A 330 16.76 38.40 7.21
C TRP A 330 18.17 38.61 7.75
N SER A 331 18.52 37.85 8.79
CA SER A 331 19.90 37.74 9.25
C SER A 331 20.19 36.29 9.61
N PRO A 332 21.28 35.69 9.06
CA PRO A 332 21.68 34.33 9.42
C PRO A 332 22.16 34.21 10.87
N ARG A 333 22.33 35.34 11.59
CA ARG A 333 22.79 35.38 12.99
C ARG A 333 21.64 35.34 14.01
N TRP A 334 20.40 35.42 13.57
CA TRP A 334 19.25 35.37 14.47
C TRP A 334 18.98 33.93 14.94
N GLU A 335 18.35 33.81 16.11
CA GLU A 335 17.86 32.51 16.55
C GLU A 335 16.68 32.07 15.65
N PRO A 336 16.49 30.76 15.40
CA PRO A 336 15.44 30.27 14.51
C PRO A 336 14.01 30.71 14.86
N SER A 337 13.70 30.90 16.16
CA SER A 337 12.43 31.45 16.61
C SER A 337 12.27 32.92 16.23
N GLU A 338 13.32 33.72 16.42
CA GLU A 338 13.33 35.13 16.04
C GLU A 338 13.21 35.31 14.52
N MET A 339 13.85 34.42 13.73
CA MET A 339 13.69 34.38 12.28
C MET A 339 12.22 34.15 11.88
N ALA A 340 11.54 33.19 12.52
CA ALA A 340 10.16 32.84 12.23
C ALA A 340 9.18 33.98 12.60
N ASP A 341 9.36 34.60 13.77
CA ASP A 341 8.53 35.72 14.24
C ASP A 341 8.64 36.94 13.32
N ARG A 342 9.85 37.26 12.85
CA ARG A 342 10.08 38.39 11.94
C ARG A 342 9.48 38.18 10.55
N ILE A 343 9.42 36.94 10.06
CA ILE A 343 8.71 36.59 8.82
C ILE A 343 7.21 36.87 8.97
N LEU A 344 6.61 36.50 10.11
CA LEU A 344 5.20 36.76 10.37
C LEU A 344 4.89 38.27 10.41
N LEU A 345 5.71 39.05 11.13
CA LEU A 345 5.53 40.50 11.29
C LEU A 345 5.60 41.26 9.95
N TYR A 346 6.54 40.90 9.07
CA TYR A 346 6.67 41.57 7.77
C TYR A 346 5.56 41.17 6.80
N ASN A 347 5.21 39.87 6.73
CA ASN A 347 4.21 39.38 5.80
C ASN A 347 2.78 39.76 6.20
N GLY A 348 2.48 40.01 7.48
CA GLY A 348 1.19 40.56 7.91
C GLY A 348 0.82 41.87 7.22
N CYS A 349 1.81 42.72 6.90
CA CYS A 349 1.61 43.98 6.17
C CYS A 349 1.50 43.79 4.65
N TYR A 350 2.27 42.85 4.07
CA TYR A 350 2.31 42.61 2.62
C TYR A 350 1.12 41.77 2.11
N ILE A 351 0.66 40.80 2.90
CA ILE A 351 -0.49 39.97 2.54
C ILE A 351 -1.77 40.80 2.45
N SER A 352 -1.89 41.87 3.24
CA SER A 352 -3.01 42.81 3.17
C SER A 352 -3.08 43.57 1.83
N SER A 353 -1.93 43.91 1.23
CA SER A 353 -1.88 44.72 -0.02
C SER A 353 -2.07 43.88 -1.29
N VAL A 354 -1.64 42.61 -1.29
CA VAL A 354 -1.83 41.69 -2.43
C VAL A 354 -3.30 41.28 -2.59
N ILE A 355 -4.05 41.19 -1.48
CA ILE A 355 -5.48 40.85 -1.48
C ILE A 355 -6.33 42.00 -2.08
N GLU A 356 -5.96 43.27 -1.86
CA GLU A 356 -6.65 44.43 -2.46
C GLU A 356 -6.55 44.46 -4.00
N ALA A 357 -5.44 43.99 -4.57
CA ALA A 357 -5.22 44.02 -6.02
C ALA A 357 -5.94 42.88 -6.77
N GLY A 358 -6.21 41.75 -6.10
CA GLY A 358 -6.79 40.54 -6.72
C GLY A 358 -8.32 40.53 -6.84
N ILE A 359 -9.03 41.26 -5.97
CA ILE A 359 -10.51 41.19 -5.86
C ILE A 359 -11.24 42.04 -6.93
N LEU A 360 -10.55 42.92 -7.65
CA LEU A 360 -11.16 43.86 -8.60
C LEU A 360 -11.41 43.33 -10.02
N LYS A 361 -11.20 42.04 -10.30
CA LYS A 361 -11.27 41.51 -11.69
C LYS A 361 -11.95 40.15 -11.87
N THR A 362 -13.11 39.88 -11.26
CA THR A 362 -14.06 38.91 -11.86
C THR A 362 -15.46 39.02 -11.27
N SER A 363 -16.38 39.68 -11.97
CA SER A 363 -17.83 39.56 -11.73
C SER A 363 -18.59 40.02 -12.96
N ARG A 364 -19.14 39.07 -13.74
CA ARG A 364 -20.37 39.23 -14.54
C ARG A 364 -20.79 37.90 -15.21
N ARG A 365 -22.11 37.66 -15.15
CA ARG A 365 -22.97 36.65 -15.83
C ARG A 365 -23.23 35.36 -15.02
N LEU A 366 -24.46 34.87 -14.84
CA LEU A 366 -25.82 35.33 -15.16
C LEU A 366 -26.82 34.52 -14.30
N PHE A 367 -28.00 35.09 -14.04
CA PHE A 367 -29.07 34.58 -13.18
C PHE A 367 -30.22 33.93 -14.00
N LEU A 368 -31.08 33.18 -13.30
CA LEU A 368 -32.47 32.70 -13.62
C LEU A 368 -32.60 31.30 -14.24
N ARG A 369 -33.63 30.47 -13.97
CA ARG A 369 -34.63 30.18 -12.90
C ARG A 369 -35.62 29.22 -13.57
N ALA A 370 -36.00 28.08 -12.97
CA ALA A 370 -37.31 27.47 -13.27
C ALA A 370 -37.75 26.52 -12.15
N LYS A 371 -39.06 26.53 -11.89
CA LYS A 371 -39.81 25.96 -10.77
C LYS A 371 -40.92 25.11 -11.39
N ALA A 372 -41.11 23.85 -11.00
CA ALA A 372 -42.30 23.01 -11.25
C ALA A 372 -42.15 21.71 -10.44
N SER A 373 -42.89 21.48 -9.34
CA SER A 373 -44.26 20.94 -9.18
C SER A 373 -44.37 19.41 -9.31
N SER A 374 -44.82 18.80 -8.20
CA SER A 374 -45.07 17.37 -7.96
C SER A 374 -46.30 16.82 -8.69
N PRO A 375 -46.40 15.47 -8.77
CA PRO A 375 -47.58 14.82 -8.20
C PRO A 375 -47.30 13.51 -7.45
N THR A 376 -48.18 13.23 -6.51
CA THR A 376 -48.29 12.04 -5.66
C THR A 376 -49.07 10.93 -6.39
N THR A 377 -48.68 9.65 -6.31
CA THR A 377 -49.49 8.56 -5.69
C THR A 377 -48.95 7.12 -5.90
N MET A 378 -48.99 6.40 -4.78
CA MET A 378 -49.30 4.98 -4.52
C MET A 378 -48.30 3.86 -4.86
N ALA A 379 -47.95 3.17 -3.76
CA ALA A 379 -47.16 1.97 -3.56
C ALA A 379 -47.44 0.80 -4.52
N ASN A 380 -46.37 0.05 -4.84
CA ASN A 380 -46.31 -1.38 -4.51
C ASN A 380 -44.87 -1.94 -4.61
N GLU A 381 -44.53 -2.70 -3.56
CA GLU A 381 -43.45 -3.69 -3.40
C GLU A 381 -41.98 -3.21 -3.43
N GLU A 382 -41.45 -3.04 -2.21
CA GLU A 382 -40.05 -2.85 -1.87
C GLU A 382 -39.17 -4.01 -2.40
N VAL A 383 -38.32 -3.71 -3.39
CA VAL A 383 -37.20 -4.58 -3.81
C VAL A 383 -36.08 -4.47 -2.77
N THR A 384 -36.30 -4.98 -1.56
CA THR A 384 -35.37 -4.85 -0.40
C THR A 384 -34.39 -6.01 -0.29
N GLY A 385 -33.68 -6.31 -1.38
CA GLY A 385 -32.63 -7.31 -1.32
C GLY A 385 -31.70 -7.32 -2.53
N GLY A 386 -30.44 -6.98 -2.27
CA GLY A 386 -29.33 -7.09 -3.22
C GLY A 386 -28.47 -5.83 -3.29
N SER A 387 -27.28 -5.96 -3.87
CA SER A 387 -26.39 -4.82 -4.16
C SER A 387 -27.06 -3.82 -5.13
N LEU A 388 -26.55 -2.60 -5.20
CA LEU A 388 -27.05 -1.56 -6.12
C LEU A 388 -27.12 -2.08 -7.57
N LYS A 389 -26.04 -2.74 -8.02
CA LYS A 389 -25.99 -3.43 -9.31
C LYS A 389 -27.08 -4.49 -9.49
N GLN A 390 -27.36 -5.31 -8.48
CA GLN A 390 -28.43 -6.32 -8.55
C GLN A 390 -29.83 -5.68 -8.62
N GLN A 391 -30.05 -4.59 -7.89
CA GLN A 391 -31.33 -3.85 -7.95
C GLN A 391 -31.54 -3.22 -9.33
N LEU A 392 -30.50 -2.64 -9.93
CA LEU A 392 -30.53 -2.16 -11.31
C LEU A 392 -30.75 -3.31 -12.31
N ALA A 393 -30.05 -4.43 -12.14
CA ALA A 393 -30.19 -5.60 -13.00
C ALA A 393 -31.64 -6.09 -13.06
N LYS A 394 -32.35 -6.16 -11.93
CA LYS A 394 -33.78 -6.53 -11.88
C LYS A 394 -34.67 -5.59 -12.69
N LEU A 395 -34.42 -4.27 -12.67
CA LEU A 395 -35.18 -3.33 -13.49
C LEU A 395 -34.92 -3.55 -14.98
N PHE A 396 -33.66 -3.78 -15.35
CA PHE A 396 -33.27 -4.03 -16.73
C PHE A 396 -33.73 -5.40 -17.23
N GLU A 397 -33.82 -6.41 -16.37
CA GLU A 397 -34.34 -7.74 -16.70
C GLU A 397 -35.78 -7.66 -17.23
N GLU A 398 -36.66 -6.93 -16.53
CA GLU A 398 -38.04 -6.74 -16.98
C GLU A 398 -38.08 -5.98 -18.33
N SER A 399 -37.26 -4.94 -18.47
CA SER A 399 -37.15 -4.19 -19.73
C SER A 399 -36.65 -5.06 -20.89
N LEU A 400 -35.66 -5.91 -20.66
CA LEU A 400 -35.10 -6.83 -21.65
C LEU A 400 -36.15 -7.85 -22.10
N ARG A 401 -36.90 -8.42 -21.15
CA ARG A 401 -37.99 -9.38 -21.44
C ARG A 401 -39.07 -8.79 -22.34
N ILE A 402 -39.41 -7.52 -22.15
CA ILE A 402 -40.37 -6.80 -23.01
C ILE A 402 -39.76 -6.46 -24.37
N THR A 403 -38.47 -6.11 -24.40
CA THR A 403 -37.80 -5.65 -25.62
C THR A 403 -37.51 -6.77 -26.61
N VAL A 404 -37.15 -7.96 -26.13
CA VAL A 404 -36.85 -9.16 -26.94
C VAL A 404 -37.49 -10.41 -26.34
N PRO A 405 -38.83 -10.57 -26.43
CA PRO A 405 -39.55 -11.66 -25.75
C PRO A 405 -39.14 -13.07 -26.18
N GLU A 406 -38.59 -13.21 -27.39
CA GLU A 406 -38.15 -14.48 -27.97
C GLU A 406 -36.81 -14.97 -27.39
N GLU A 407 -36.05 -14.11 -26.73
CA GLU A 407 -34.74 -14.43 -26.14
C GLU A 407 -34.87 -14.48 -24.61
N LEU A 408 -35.22 -15.66 -24.08
CA LEU A 408 -35.52 -15.88 -22.66
C LEU A 408 -34.27 -15.96 -21.76
N ASP A 409 -33.07 -16.06 -22.34
CA ASP A 409 -31.79 -16.28 -21.64
C ASP A 409 -30.82 -15.11 -21.90
N VAL A 410 -31.21 -13.93 -21.42
CA VAL A 410 -30.42 -12.69 -21.55
C VAL A 410 -30.26 -12.05 -20.19
N ASP A 411 -29.08 -12.23 -19.60
CA ASP A 411 -28.73 -11.56 -18.35
C ASP A 411 -28.49 -10.06 -18.55
N PRO A 412 -28.98 -9.19 -17.65
CA PRO A 412 -28.66 -7.77 -17.63
C PRO A 412 -27.17 -7.50 -17.47
N ALA A 413 -26.55 -6.85 -18.46
CA ALA A 413 -25.14 -6.48 -18.48
C ALA A 413 -24.96 -5.06 -17.92
N ILE A 414 -25.07 -4.94 -16.60
CA ILE A 414 -24.94 -3.68 -15.87
C ILE A 414 -23.48 -3.43 -15.47
N ALA A 415 -23.00 -2.21 -15.67
CA ALA A 415 -21.66 -1.79 -15.27
C ALA A 415 -21.66 -0.31 -14.81
N PRO A 416 -20.76 0.09 -13.90
CA PRO A 416 -20.57 1.51 -13.59
C PRO A 416 -20.08 2.26 -14.84
N CYS A 417 -20.49 3.53 -14.98
CA CYS A 417 -19.98 4.40 -16.03
C CYS A 417 -18.55 4.82 -15.73
N GLN A 418 -17.61 4.63 -16.66
CA GLN A 418 -16.22 5.06 -16.47
C GLN A 418 -16.05 6.58 -16.44
N ASN A 419 -16.99 7.33 -17.03
CA ASN A 419 -16.98 8.78 -17.02
C ASN A 419 -18.30 9.28 -16.41
N PRO A 420 -18.26 9.98 -15.26
CA PRO A 420 -19.45 10.48 -14.57
C PRO A 420 -20.35 11.37 -15.43
N LYS A 421 -19.83 11.95 -16.52
CA LYS A 421 -20.61 12.74 -17.48
C LYS A 421 -21.67 11.92 -18.23
N PHE A 422 -21.48 10.60 -18.32
CA PHE A 422 -22.41 9.73 -19.03
C PHE A 422 -23.52 9.16 -18.14
N GLY A 423 -23.32 9.16 -16.82
CA GLY A 423 -24.25 8.60 -15.84
C GLY A 423 -23.48 7.96 -14.68
N ASP A 424 -24.21 7.29 -13.78
CA ASP A 424 -23.63 6.50 -12.70
C ASP A 424 -23.43 5.03 -13.15
N TYR A 425 -24.42 4.47 -13.84
CA TYR A 425 -24.40 3.09 -14.37
C TYR A 425 -24.83 3.05 -15.83
N GLN A 426 -24.48 1.98 -16.53
CA GLN A 426 -24.89 1.70 -17.90
C GLN A 426 -25.29 0.24 -18.10
N CYS A 427 -26.27 0.02 -18.97
CA CYS A 427 -26.66 -1.27 -19.49
C CYS A 427 -26.10 -1.48 -20.90
N ASN A 428 -25.35 -2.57 -21.08
CA ASN A 428 -24.56 -2.84 -22.29
C ASN A 428 -25.18 -3.89 -23.23
N ASN A 429 -26.40 -4.37 -22.95
CA ASN A 429 -27.03 -5.48 -23.67
C ASN A 429 -27.31 -5.22 -25.16
N ALA A 430 -27.49 -3.97 -25.58
CA ALA A 430 -27.99 -3.63 -26.91
C ALA A 430 -27.16 -4.22 -28.07
N MET A 431 -25.83 -4.22 -27.94
CA MET A 431 -24.94 -4.80 -28.97
C MET A 431 -24.99 -6.33 -29.01
N GLY A 432 -24.96 -6.98 -27.85
CA GLY A 432 -25.06 -8.43 -27.74
C GLY A 432 -26.38 -8.95 -28.27
N LEU A 433 -27.48 -8.25 -27.94
CA LEU A 433 -28.81 -8.54 -28.46
C LEU A 433 -28.89 -8.38 -29.96
N TRP A 434 -28.35 -7.29 -30.52
CA TRP A 434 -28.35 -7.08 -31.97
C TRP A 434 -27.71 -8.26 -32.71
N SER A 435 -26.59 -8.78 -32.21
CA SER A 435 -25.93 -9.95 -32.78
C SER A 435 -26.80 -11.21 -32.75
N LYS A 436 -27.68 -11.36 -31.74
CA LYS A 436 -28.62 -12.48 -31.63
C LYS A 436 -29.85 -12.34 -32.53
N VAL A 437 -30.40 -11.13 -32.67
CA VAL A 437 -31.69 -10.90 -33.36
C VAL A 437 -31.55 -10.50 -34.84
N LYS A 438 -30.38 -10.05 -35.28
CA LYS A 438 -30.14 -9.65 -36.68
C LYS A 438 -30.40 -10.84 -37.61
N GLY A 439 -31.30 -10.66 -38.57
CA GLY A 439 -31.67 -11.68 -39.56
C GLY A 439 -32.85 -12.58 -39.15
N LYS A 440 -33.36 -12.48 -37.92
CA LYS A 440 -34.54 -13.23 -37.44
C LYS A 440 -35.88 -12.47 -37.62
N GLY A 441 -35.98 -11.57 -38.61
CA GLY A 441 -37.20 -10.79 -38.84
C GLY A 441 -37.53 -9.74 -37.77
N THR A 442 -36.53 -9.31 -36.99
CA THR A 442 -36.69 -8.30 -35.93
C THR A 442 -37.12 -6.92 -36.47
N GLN A 443 -37.89 -6.18 -35.67
CA GLN A 443 -38.28 -4.79 -35.95
C GLN A 443 -37.11 -3.79 -35.84
N PHE A 444 -36.01 -4.17 -35.20
CA PHE A 444 -34.88 -3.28 -34.93
C PHE A 444 -33.92 -3.17 -36.13
N LYS A 445 -33.46 -1.94 -36.41
CA LYS A 445 -32.50 -1.64 -37.48
C LYS A 445 -31.13 -1.24 -36.92
N GLY A 446 -30.54 -2.12 -36.11
CA GLY A 446 -29.26 -1.90 -35.44
C GLY A 446 -29.33 -1.94 -33.91
N PRO A 447 -28.19 -1.83 -33.22
CA PRO A 447 -28.12 -1.91 -31.76
C PRO A 447 -28.67 -0.66 -31.07
N GLN A 448 -28.52 0.53 -31.66
CA GLN A 448 -29.01 1.77 -31.04
C GLN A 448 -30.54 1.79 -30.85
N PRO A 449 -31.37 1.38 -31.84
CA PRO A 449 -32.81 1.19 -31.63
C PRO A 449 -33.18 0.18 -30.52
N ILE A 450 -32.35 -0.85 -30.31
CA ILE A 450 -32.56 -1.79 -29.20
C ILE A 450 -32.34 -1.08 -27.86
N GLY A 451 -31.25 -0.30 -27.73
CA GLY A 451 -31.03 0.54 -26.55
C GLY A 451 -32.18 1.52 -26.28
N GLN A 452 -32.78 2.10 -27.33
CA GLN A 452 -33.97 2.94 -27.21
C GLN A 452 -35.18 2.19 -26.68
N ALA A 453 -35.41 0.96 -27.15
CA ALA A 453 -36.48 0.12 -26.64
C ALA A 453 -36.24 -0.29 -25.19
N ILE A 454 -35.01 -0.68 -24.82
CA ILE A 454 -34.64 -1.00 -23.43
C ILE A 454 -34.90 0.22 -22.52
N MET A 455 -34.47 1.42 -22.91
CA MET A 455 -34.70 2.63 -22.11
C MET A 455 -36.19 2.94 -21.97
N LYS A 456 -36.97 2.78 -23.05
CA LYS A 456 -38.41 3.07 -23.05
C LYS A 456 -39.23 2.07 -22.24
N ASN A 457 -38.81 0.80 -22.22
CA ASN A 457 -39.48 -0.28 -21.50
C ASN A 457 -39.00 -0.43 -20.05
N LEU A 458 -38.10 0.45 -19.58
CA LEU A 458 -37.65 0.44 -18.20
C LEU A 458 -38.82 0.79 -17.26
N PRO A 459 -39.12 -0.04 -16.24
CA PRO A 459 -40.19 0.25 -15.30
C PRO A 459 -39.90 1.51 -14.49
N ALA A 460 -40.96 2.24 -14.10
CA ALA A 460 -40.83 3.41 -13.23
C ALA A 460 -40.26 2.99 -11.86
N SER A 461 -39.28 3.73 -11.36
CA SER A 461 -38.60 3.43 -10.10
C SER A 461 -38.12 4.71 -9.41
N GLU A 462 -38.26 4.79 -8.08
CA GLU A 462 -37.70 5.88 -7.27
C GLU A 462 -36.16 5.97 -7.38
N MET A 463 -35.51 4.86 -7.74
CA MET A 463 -34.05 4.76 -7.85
C MET A 463 -33.49 5.54 -9.04
N VAL A 464 -34.25 5.65 -10.13
CA VAL A 464 -33.79 6.22 -11.40
C VAL A 464 -34.25 7.67 -11.52
N ASP A 465 -33.30 8.61 -11.59
CA ASP A 465 -33.58 10.03 -11.85
C ASP A 465 -33.77 10.29 -13.34
N SER A 466 -32.84 9.79 -14.15
CA SER A 466 -32.91 9.90 -15.61
C SER A 466 -32.15 8.78 -16.32
N CYS A 467 -32.53 8.53 -17.57
CA CYS A 467 -31.81 7.63 -18.48
C CYS A 467 -31.46 8.36 -19.78
N SER A 468 -30.35 7.96 -20.39
CA SER A 468 -29.91 8.46 -21.68
C SER A 468 -29.27 7.35 -22.52
N ILE A 469 -29.12 7.59 -23.82
CA ILE A 469 -28.50 6.62 -24.73
C ILE A 469 -27.21 7.19 -25.26
N ALA A 470 -26.15 6.38 -25.19
CA ALA A 470 -24.84 6.73 -25.69
C ALA A 470 -24.31 5.72 -26.71
N GLY A 471 -23.56 6.23 -27.68
CA GLY A 471 -22.82 5.44 -28.66
C GLY A 471 -23.68 4.40 -29.41
N PRO A 472 -23.25 3.13 -29.50
CA PRO A 472 -23.93 2.08 -30.26
C PRO A 472 -25.23 1.55 -29.60
N GLY A 473 -25.65 2.08 -28.45
CA GLY A 473 -26.85 1.65 -27.75
C GLY A 473 -26.67 1.41 -26.25
N PHE A 474 -25.66 1.99 -25.62
CA PHE A 474 -25.51 1.97 -24.16
C PHE A 474 -26.66 2.75 -23.52
N VAL A 475 -27.34 2.15 -22.54
CA VAL A 475 -28.40 2.83 -21.78
C VAL A 475 -27.82 3.27 -20.44
N ASN A 476 -27.51 4.56 -20.33
CA ASN A 476 -26.93 5.13 -19.13
C ASN A 476 -28.02 5.57 -18.16
N VAL A 477 -27.73 5.46 -16.86
CA VAL A 477 -28.65 5.71 -15.75
C VAL A 477 -28.00 6.69 -14.78
N VAL A 478 -28.75 7.73 -14.42
CA VAL A 478 -28.45 8.62 -13.30
C VAL A 478 -29.39 8.27 -12.16
N LEU A 479 -28.84 8.01 -10.98
CA LEU A 479 -29.57 7.64 -9.77
C LEU A 479 -30.12 8.87 -9.06
N SER A 480 -31.31 8.70 -8.47
CA SER A 480 -31.97 9.74 -7.68
C SER A 480 -31.21 10.03 -6.40
N ARG A 481 -30.84 11.31 -6.20
CA ARG A 481 -30.23 11.80 -4.95
C ARG A 481 -31.09 11.53 -3.71
N GLN A 482 -32.42 11.61 -3.86
CA GLN A 482 -33.37 11.38 -2.76
C GLN A 482 -33.39 9.89 -2.38
N TRP A 483 -33.33 9.02 -3.39
CA TRP A 483 -33.23 7.59 -3.16
C TRP A 483 -31.89 7.21 -2.53
N ILE A 484 -30.77 7.79 -3.00
CA ILE A 484 -29.45 7.58 -2.38
C ILE A 484 -29.47 7.97 -0.91
N ALA A 485 -29.99 9.16 -0.59
CA ALA A 485 -30.10 9.64 0.78
C ALA A 485 -30.97 8.72 1.65
N LYS A 486 -32.14 8.32 1.15
CA LYS A 486 -33.05 7.38 1.83
C LYS A 486 -32.39 6.03 2.10
N SER A 487 -31.63 5.50 1.14
CA SER A 487 -30.90 4.23 1.28
C SER A 487 -29.78 4.30 2.33
N ILE A 488 -29.04 5.42 2.40
CA ILE A 488 -28.01 5.63 3.43
C ILE A 488 -28.65 5.79 4.81
N GLN A 489 -29.74 6.55 4.92
CA GLN A 489 -30.46 6.69 6.19
C GLN A 489 -31.01 5.35 6.67
N LYS A 490 -31.57 4.54 5.77
CA LYS A 490 -32.03 3.19 6.09
C LYS A 490 -30.88 2.34 6.64
N MET A 491 -29.69 2.42 6.04
CA MET A 491 -28.49 1.74 6.55
C MET A 491 -28.05 2.22 7.94
N LEU A 492 -28.12 3.53 8.19
CA LEU A 492 -27.78 4.09 9.51
C LEU A 492 -28.75 3.65 10.61
N VAL A 493 -30.03 3.45 10.28
CA VAL A 493 -31.08 3.03 11.23
C VAL A 493 -31.08 1.51 11.41
N ASP A 494 -31.12 0.76 10.31
CA ASP A 494 -31.29 -0.70 10.31
C ASP A 494 -29.94 -1.44 10.48
N GLY A 495 -28.82 -0.71 10.33
CA GLY A 495 -27.47 -1.21 10.43
C GLY A 495 -26.86 -1.62 9.08
N ILE A 496 -25.52 -1.61 9.03
CA ILE A 496 -24.74 -1.94 7.83
C ILE A 496 -24.96 -3.38 7.32
N GLU A 497 -25.38 -4.31 8.19
CA GLU A 497 -25.69 -5.70 7.81
C GLU A 497 -26.82 -5.79 6.76
N THR A 498 -27.67 -4.76 6.65
CA THR A 498 -28.67 -4.67 5.58
C THR A 498 -28.07 -4.55 4.17
N TRP A 499 -26.81 -4.11 4.08
CA TRP A 499 -26.04 -4.02 2.83
C TRP A 499 -25.16 -5.24 2.57
N ALA A 500 -25.23 -6.27 3.42
CA ALA A 500 -24.56 -7.54 3.15
C ALA A 500 -25.03 -8.12 1.79
N PRO A 501 -24.10 -8.43 0.87
CA PRO A 501 -24.49 -8.98 -0.42
C PRO A 501 -25.06 -10.38 -0.24
N LYS A 502 -26.05 -10.72 -1.06
CA LYS A 502 -26.67 -12.05 -1.07
C LYS A 502 -25.96 -12.91 -2.10
N LEU A 503 -25.06 -13.77 -1.63
CA LEU A 503 -24.34 -14.72 -2.48
C LEU A 503 -25.19 -15.98 -2.73
N PRO A 504 -25.05 -16.64 -3.90
CA PRO A 504 -25.74 -17.89 -4.18
C PRO A 504 -25.24 -19.06 -3.31
N VAL A 505 -24.03 -18.93 -2.77
CA VAL A 505 -23.39 -19.93 -1.90
C VAL A 505 -23.88 -19.74 -0.47
N LYS A 506 -24.42 -20.80 0.15
CA LYS A 506 -24.87 -20.77 1.56
C LYS A 506 -23.80 -21.21 2.55
N ARG A 507 -22.84 -22.01 2.09
CA ARG A 507 -21.79 -22.59 2.92
C ARG A 507 -20.49 -22.68 2.13
N ALA A 508 -19.40 -22.25 2.74
CA ALA A 508 -18.07 -22.28 2.15
C ALA A 508 -17.06 -22.90 3.11
N VAL A 509 -16.07 -23.60 2.56
CA VAL A 509 -14.88 -24.02 3.29
C VAL A 509 -13.72 -23.17 2.78
N VAL A 510 -13.06 -22.47 3.68
CA VAL A 510 -11.86 -21.67 3.36
C VAL A 510 -10.67 -22.36 4.00
N ASP A 511 -9.82 -22.95 3.17
CA ASP A 511 -8.57 -23.60 3.58
C ASP A 511 -7.41 -22.62 3.42
N PHE A 512 -6.74 -22.28 4.51
CA PHE A 512 -5.71 -21.26 4.52
C PHE A 512 -4.74 -21.43 5.70
N SER A 513 -3.62 -20.70 5.62
CA SER A 513 -2.45 -20.82 6.50
C SER A 513 -1.61 -22.06 6.25
N SER A 514 -2.14 -23.23 6.59
CA SER A 514 -1.61 -24.58 6.30
C SER A 514 -0.10 -24.75 6.51
N PRO A 515 0.47 -24.39 7.69
CA PRO A 515 1.87 -24.60 8.00
C PRO A 515 2.20 -26.09 8.19
N ASN A 516 3.48 -26.42 8.01
CA ASN A 516 3.98 -27.77 8.27
C ASN A 516 4.52 -27.86 9.70
N ILE A 517 3.99 -28.81 10.50
CA ILE A 517 4.43 -29.03 11.88
C ILE A 517 5.93 -29.32 11.92
N ALA A 518 6.59 -28.83 12.98
CA ALA A 518 8.05 -28.88 13.17
C ALA A 518 8.87 -28.15 12.10
N LYS A 519 8.24 -27.27 11.32
CA LYS A 519 8.91 -26.26 10.48
C LYS A 519 8.39 -24.87 10.83
N GLU A 520 9.24 -23.87 10.62
CA GLU A 520 8.85 -22.48 10.81
C GLU A 520 7.79 -22.04 9.79
N MET A 521 6.87 -21.20 10.26
CA MET A 521 5.91 -20.54 9.40
C MET A 521 6.61 -19.40 8.63
N HIS A 522 6.89 -19.61 7.35
CA HIS A 522 7.45 -18.57 6.48
C HIS A 522 6.39 -17.63 5.85
N VAL A 523 6.84 -16.56 5.19
CA VAL A 523 6.00 -15.54 4.54
C VAL A 523 4.92 -16.07 3.60
N GLY A 524 5.17 -17.20 2.92
CA GLY A 524 4.16 -17.87 2.09
C GLY A 524 2.91 -18.29 2.87
N HIS A 525 3.07 -18.88 4.06
CA HIS A 525 1.94 -19.23 4.93
C HIS A 525 1.28 -17.97 5.48
N LEU A 526 2.06 -16.93 5.82
CA LEU A 526 1.50 -15.65 6.30
C LEU A 526 0.60 -14.99 5.25
N ARG A 527 1.01 -14.98 3.98
CA ARG A 527 0.19 -14.47 2.88
C ARG A 527 -1.12 -15.26 2.75
N SER A 528 -1.05 -16.59 2.81
CA SER A 528 -2.25 -17.44 2.83
C SER A 528 -3.13 -17.13 4.04
N THR A 529 -2.56 -16.97 5.24
CA THR A 529 -3.26 -16.62 6.48
C THR A 529 -4.08 -15.33 6.31
N ILE A 530 -3.48 -14.26 5.81
CA ILE A 530 -4.14 -12.94 5.69
C ILE A 530 -5.24 -12.96 4.61
N ILE A 531 -4.94 -13.51 3.43
CA ILE A 531 -5.89 -13.56 2.32
C ILE A 531 -7.09 -14.45 2.68
N GLY A 532 -6.82 -15.62 3.25
CA GLY A 532 -7.87 -16.56 3.65
C GLY A 532 -8.76 -16.01 4.75
N ASP A 533 -8.19 -15.32 5.75
CA ASP A 533 -8.98 -14.66 6.80
C ASP A 533 -9.87 -13.56 6.23
N THR A 534 -9.34 -12.75 5.32
CA THR A 534 -10.09 -11.66 4.65
C THR A 534 -11.27 -12.22 3.87
N LEU A 535 -11.04 -13.27 3.06
CA LEU A 535 -12.10 -13.93 2.29
C LEU A 535 -13.15 -14.56 3.21
N ALA A 536 -12.73 -15.21 4.31
CA ALA A 536 -13.63 -15.79 5.29
C ALA A 536 -14.55 -14.72 5.90
N ARG A 537 -14.00 -13.57 6.31
CA ARG A 537 -14.78 -12.45 6.86
C ARG A 537 -15.78 -11.87 5.86
N MET A 538 -15.38 -11.71 4.59
CA MET A 538 -16.27 -11.21 3.54
C MET A 538 -17.43 -12.18 3.27
N LEU A 539 -17.15 -13.48 3.24
CA LEU A 539 -18.17 -14.52 3.10
C LEU A 539 -19.11 -14.56 4.33
N GLU A 540 -18.57 -14.49 5.55
CA GLU A 540 -19.36 -14.42 6.79
C GLU A 540 -20.28 -13.19 6.82
N TYR A 541 -19.75 -12.02 6.48
CA TYR A 541 -20.55 -10.80 6.35
C TYR A 541 -21.65 -10.94 5.29
N SER A 542 -21.42 -11.74 4.26
CA SER A 542 -22.41 -12.08 3.22
C SER A 542 -23.40 -13.18 3.67
N ASN A 543 -23.46 -13.50 4.96
CA ASN A 543 -24.29 -14.55 5.58
C ASN A 543 -24.02 -15.96 5.04
N VAL A 544 -22.79 -16.24 4.62
CA VAL A 544 -22.34 -17.59 4.26
C VAL A 544 -21.86 -18.31 5.52
N GLU A 545 -22.28 -19.56 5.73
CA GLU A 545 -21.69 -20.42 6.77
C GLU A 545 -20.24 -20.75 6.37
N VAL A 546 -19.26 -20.11 7.01
CA VAL A 546 -17.85 -20.32 6.69
C VAL A 546 -17.19 -21.28 7.67
N LEU A 547 -16.62 -22.35 7.10
CA LEU A 547 -15.73 -23.24 7.81
C LEU A 547 -14.28 -22.83 7.53
N ARG A 548 -13.65 -22.18 8.50
CA ARG A 548 -12.24 -21.80 8.45
C ARG A 548 -11.37 -23.01 8.78
N ARG A 549 -10.56 -23.48 7.83
CA ARG A 549 -9.79 -24.72 7.95
C ARG A 549 -8.30 -24.46 7.84
N ASN A 550 -7.56 -25.01 8.79
CA ASN A 550 -6.11 -25.05 8.77
C ASN A 550 -5.64 -26.45 8.45
N HIS A 551 -5.19 -26.63 7.21
CA HIS A 551 -4.72 -27.91 6.75
C HIS A 551 -3.24 -28.11 7.07
N VAL A 552 -2.94 -28.26 8.36
CA VAL A 552 -1.56 -28.40 8.83
C VAL A 552 -0.92 -29.71 8.34
N GLY A 553 0.36 -29.63 7.97
CA GLY A 553 1.18 -30.77 7.61
C GLY A 553 1.65 -31.54 8.84
N ASP A 554 0.75 -32.30 9.47
CA ASP A 554 0.98 -33.02 10.73
C ASP A 554 1.13 -34.54 10.56
N TRP A 555 1.22 -35.05 9.32
CA TRP A 555 1.26 -36.50 9.07
C TRP A 555 2.39 -36.96 8.12
N GLY A 556 3.40 -36.12 7.92
CA GLY A 556 4.51 -36.41 7.01
C GLY A 556 5.58 -37.38 7.54
N THR A 557 6.44 -37.87 6.64
CA THR A 557 7.51 -38.83 7.00
C THR A 557 8.58 -38.23 7.92
N GLN A 558 8.66 -36.90 8.01
CA GLN A 558 9.57 -36.20 8.93
C GLN A 558 9.31 -36.52 10.41
N PHE A 559 8.12 -36.98 10.77
CA PHE A 559 7.84 -37.34 12.17
C PHE A 559 8.65 -38.53 12.64
N GLY A 560 9.05 -39.44 11.75
CA GLY A 560 9.90 -40.58 12.11
C GLY A 560 11.24 -40.15 12.70
N MET A 561 11.92 -39.21 12.04
CA MET A 561 13.20 -38.69 12.55
C MET A 561 13.03 -37.85 13.81
N LEU A 562 11.94 -37.09 13.92
CA LEU A 562 11.68 -36.25 15.11
C LEU A 562 11.38 -37.11 16.34
N ILE A 563 10.57 -38.15 16.21
CA ILE A 563 10.21 -39.05 17.31
C ILE A 563 11.42 -39.87 17.77
N GLU A 564 12.21 -40.43 16.85
CA GLU A 564 13.40 -41.18 17.23
C GLU A 564 14.46 -40.27 17.87
N TYR A 565 14.63 -39.05 17.37
CA TYR A 565 15.52 -38.07 17.99
C TYR A 565 15.04 -37.67 19.40
N LEU A 566 13.72 -37.57 19.59
CA LEU A 566 13.12 -37.33 20.91
C LEU A 566 13.45 -38.47 21.89
N PHE A 567 13.31 -39.73 21.46
CA PHE A 567 13.65 -40.88 22.30
C PHE A 567 15.14 -40.98 22.62
N GLU A 568 16.03 -40.62 21.70
CA GLU A 568 17.48 -40.57 21.97
C GLU A 568 17.83 -39.47 22.99
N LYS A 569 17.16 -38.32 22.92
CA LYS A 569 17.42 -37.18 23.82
C LYS A 569 16.77 -37.34 25.19
N PHE A 570 15.63 -38.02 25.26
CA PHE A 570 14.85 -38.20 26.48
C PHE A 570 14.47 -39.69 26.67
N PRO A 571 15.44 -40.55 27.07
CA PRO A 571 15.23 -41.99 27.15
C PRO A 571 14.33 -42.43 28.30
N SER A 572 14.18 -41.61 29.34
CA SER A 572 13.48 -41.91 30.60
C SER A 572 11.95 -41.87 30.51
N GLY A 573 11.37 -41.57 29.34
CA GLY A 573 9.91 -41.57 29.15
C GLY A 573 9.17 -40.44 29.87
N GLU A 574 9.89 -39.50 30.49
CA GLU A 574 9.33 -38.24 30.93
C GLU A 574 8.92 -37.43 29.70
N VAL A 575 7.68 -36.93 29.70
CA VAL A 575 7.24 -35.94 28.70
C VAL A 575 8.16 -34.75 28.87
N ALA A 576 9.08 -34.57 27.93
CA ALA A 576 10.03 -33.46 27.97
C ALA A 576 9.23 -32.16 28.15
N SER A 577 9.58 -31.36 29.16
CA SER A 577 8.92 -30.07 29.32
C SER A 577 9.18 -29.20 28.08
N ASP A 578 8.32 -28.23 27.80
CA ASP A 578 8.49 -27.34 26.63
C ASP A 578 9.83 -26.61 26.65
N GLN A 579 10.37 -26.36 27.84
CA GLN A 579 11.70 -25.80 28.05
C GLN A 579 12.83 -26.76 27.68
N ALA A 580 12.59 -28.07 27.74
CA ALA A 580 13.57 -29.12 27.44
C ALA A 580 13.70 -29.39 25.93
N ILE A 581 12.61 -29.32 25.15
CA ILE A 581 12.65 -29.43 23.68
C ILE A 581 13.18 -28.14 23.03
N GLY A 582 12.93 -26.98 23.67
CA GLY A 582 13.48 -25.70 23.24
C GLY A 582 12.93 -25.25 21.89
N ASP A 583 13.78 -24.66 21.06
CA ASP A 583 13.44 -24.26 19.69
C ASP A 583 13.27 -25.49 18.78
N LEU A 584 12.04 -25.68 18.30
CA LEU A 584 11.65 -26.82 17.47
C LEU A 584 12.37 -26.83 16.12
N GLU A 585 12.85 -25.67 15.63
CA GLU A 585 13.65 -25.59 14.42
C GLU A 585 15.05 -26.19 14.63
N THR A 586 15.70 -25.81 15.74
CA THR A 586 16.96 -26.42 16.18
C THR A 586 16.80 -27.93 16.35
N PHE A 587 15.70 -28.37 16.96
CA PHE A 587 15.38 -29.79 17.13
C PHE A 587 15.21 -30.51 15.78
N TYR A 588 14.48 -29.90 14.83
CA TYR A 588 14.32 -30.42 13.48
C TYR A 588 15.65 -30.54 12.75
N LYS A 589 16.46 -29.47 12.73
CA LYS A 589 17.79 -29.44 12.08
C LYS A 589 18.70 -30.53 12.64
N ALA A 590 18.73 -30.70 13.96
CA ALA A 590 19.54 -31.72 14.61
C ALA A 590 19.06 -33.14 14.28
N SER A 591 17.75 -33.38 14.28
CA SER A 591 17.17 -34.68 13.88
C SER A 591 17.47 -35.01 12.41
N LYS A 592 17.43 -34.00 11.53
CA LYS A 592 17.72 -34.15 10.10
C LYS A 592 19.20 -34.44 9.87
N GLN A 593 20.09 -33.74 10.57
CA GLN A 593 21.53 -34.01 10.52
C GLN A 593 21.82 -35.45 10.95
N ARG A 594 21.18 -35.96 12.01
CA ARG A 594 21.31 -37.35 12.45
C ARG A 594 20.78 -38.33 11.41
N PHE A 595 19.62 -38.04 10.82
CA PHE A 595 19.03 -38.84 9.74
C PHE A 595 19.93 -38.96 8.51
N ASP A 596 20.64 -37.89 8.15
CA ASP A 596 21.52 -37.88 6.97
C ASP A 596 22.91 -38.49 7.27
N SER A 597 23.38 -38.41 8.52
CA SER A 597 24.72 -38.86 8.92
C SER A 597 24.80 -40.30 9.47
N ASP A 598 23.73 -40.83 10.05
CA ASP A 598 23.70 -42.15 10.69
C ASP A 598 22.70 -43.09 9.97
N PRO A 599 23.19 -44.08 9.19
CA PRO A 599 22.33 -45.05 8.51
C PRO A 599 21.45 -45.88 9.45
N ALA A 600 21.92 -46.19 10.66
CA ALA A 600 21.15 -46.96 11.63
C ALA A 600 20.02 -46.10 12.23
N PHE A 601 20.28 -44.81 12.47
CA PHE A 601 19.24 -43.87 12.86
C PHE A 601 18.18 -43.71 11.76
N LYS A 602 18.62 -43.59 10.50
CA LYS A 602 17.73 -43.48 9.35
C LYS A 602 16.75 -44.66 9.25
N GLU A 603 17.24 -45.88 9.44
CA GLU A 603 16.41 -47.08 9.43
C GLU A 603 15.40 -47.08 10.60
N ARG A 604 15.83 -46.72 11.82
CA ARG A 604 14.93 -46.57 12.97
C ARG A 604 13.85 -45.52 12.70
N ALA A 605 14.23 -44.36 12.17
CA ALA A 605 13.30 -43.27 11.83
C ALA A 605 12.26 -43.69 10.79
N GLN A 606 12.64 -44.49 9.78
CA GLN A 606 11.69 -45.03 8.81
C GLN A 606 10.70 -46.02 9.45
N ARG A 607 11.18 -46.91 10.33
CA ARG A 607 10.32 -47.82 11.10
C ARG A 607 9.38 -47.06 12.06
N ALA A 608 9.86 -45.97 12.66
CA ALA A 608 9.06 -45.12 13.54
C ALA A 608 7.83 -44.52 12.85
N VAL A 609 7.93 -44.15 11.57
CA VAL A 609 6.77 -43.69 10.78
C VAL A 609 5.73 -44.81 10.67
N VAL A 610 6.18 -46.03 10.40
CA VAL A 610 5.29 -47.20 10.30
C VAL A 610 4.61 -47.46 11.65
N SER A 611 5.35 -47.43 12.76
CA SER A 611 4.79 -47.58 14.11
C SER A 611 3.76 -46.49 14.45
N LEU A 612 4.05 -45.23 14.09
CA LEU A 612 3.11 -44.11 14.24
C LEU A 612 1.81 -44.34 13.46
N GLN A 613 1.93 -44.75 12.19
CA GLN A 613 0.80 -45.02 11.31
C GLN A 613 -0.01 -46.24 11.73
N ALA A 614 0.65 -47.28 12.27
CA ALA A 614 0.02 -48.46 12.84
C ALA A 614 -0.75 -48.16 14.14
N GLY A 615 -0.59 -46.98 14.72
CA GLY A 615 -1.31 -46.55 15.93
C GLY A 615 -0.63 -46.94 17.24
N ASP A 616 0.69 -47.21 17.22
CA ASP A 616 1.45 -47.49 18.45
C ASP A 616 1.35 -46.30 19.42
N GLU A 617 0.89 -46.56 20.63
CA GLU A 617 0.60 -45.55 21.66
C GLU A 617 1.85 -44.74 22.04
N LYS A 618 3.03 -45.39 22.08
CA LYS A 618 4.30 -44.72 22.42
C LYS A 618 4.64 -43.67 21.36
N TYR A 619 4.54 -44.03 20.08
CA TYR A 619 4.83 -43.15 18.96
C TYR A 619 3.78 -42.06 18.79
N ARG A 620 2.49 -42.37 19.04
CA ARG A 620 1.39 -41.40 19.01
C ARG A 620 1.51 -40.33 20.11
N LYS A 621 1.92 -40.70 21.32
CA LYS A 621 2.18 -39.73 22.41
C LYS A 621 3.31 -38.77 22.06
N ALA A 622 4.42 -39.30 21.51
CA ALA A 622 5.55 -38.48 21.06
C ALA A 622 5.14 -37.51 19.94
N TRP A 623 4.40 -38.01 18.94
CA TRP A 623 3.84 -37.20 17.85
C TRP A 623 2.95 -36.07 18.36
N ALA A 624 1.97 -36.40 19.21
CA ALA A 624 1.02 -35.42 19.74
C ALA A 624 1.73 -34.29 20.50
N HIS A 625 2.77 -34.65 21.26
CA HIS A 625 3.58 -33.69 21.99
C HIS A 625 4.38 -32.74 21.06
N ILE A 626 4.99 -33.26 19.99
CA ILE A 626 5.67 -32.45 18.97
C ILE A 626 4.70 -31.49 18.27
N CYS A 627 3.50 -31.98 17.91
CA CYS A 627 2.45 -31.15 17.32
C CYS A 627 2.04 -30.02 18.27
N GLU A 628 1.86 -30.31 19.56
CA GLU A 628 1.43 -29.32 20.55
C GLU A 628 2.42 -28.17 20.74
N ILE A 629 3.72 -28.44 20.64
CA ILE A 629 4.75 -27.39 20.67
C ILE A 629 4.65 -26.49 19.44
N SER A 630 4.47 -27.08 18.24
CA SER A 630 4.29 -26.30 17.01
C SER A 630 3.02 -25.44 17.06
N ARG A 631 1.89 -26.03 17.50
CA ARG A 631 0.59 -25.34 17.61
C ARG A 631 0.67 -24.09 18.46
N ARG A 632 1.31 -24.16 19.63
CA ARG A 632 1.49 -22.99 20.50
C ARG A 632 2.41 -21.93 19.89
N GLY A 633 3.34 -22.33 19.03
CA GLY A 633 4.11 -21.39 18.22
C GLY A 633 3.24 -20.65 17.21
N TYR A 634 2.39 -21.37 16.47
CA TYR A 634 1.51 -20.80 15.46
C TYR A 634 0.40 -19.93 16.07
N GLU A 635 -0.17 -20.35 17.19
CA GLU A 635 -1.23 -19.65 17.91
C GLU A 635 -0.81 -18.23 18.32
N LYS A 636 0.45 -18.03 18.73
CA LYS A 636 0.99 -16.68 18.99
C LYS A 636 0.94 -15.78 17.76
N VAL A 637 1.14 -16.34 16.57
CA VAL A 637 1.07 -15.58 15.33
C VAL A 637 -0.39 -15.29 14.97
N TYR A 638 -1.28 -16.27 15.09
CA TYR A 638 -2.72 -16.08 14.84
C TYR A 638 -3.33 -15.04 15.78
N GLN A 639 -2.99 -15.07 17.06
CA GLN A 639 -3.42 -14.07 18.05
C GLN A 639 -2.94 -12.66 17.70
N ARG A 640 -1.69 -12.51 17.27
CA ARG A 640 -1.15 -11.20 16.85
C ARG A 640 -1.84 -10.65 15.59
N LEU A 641 -2.28 -11.54 14.71
CA LEU A 641 -3.00 -11.16 13.49
C LEU A 641 -4.52 -11.03 13.71
N GLY A 642 -5.04 -11.43 14.87
CA GLY A 642 -6.49 -11.46 15.13
C GLY A 642 -7.25 -12.48 14.27
N VAL A 643 -6.59 -13.59 13.91
CA VAL A 643 -7.13 -14.62 13.01
C VAL A 643 -7.60 -15.82 13.82
N HIS A 644 -8.78 -16.35 13.49
CA HIS A 644 -9.35 -17.56 14.09
C HIS A 644 -9.60 -18.62 13.00
N LEU A 645 -9.23 -19.86 13.29
CA LEU A 645 -9.31 -21.00 12.36
C LEU A 645 -9.33 -22.33 13.11
N GLU A 646 -9.98 -23.33 12.54
CA GLU A 646 -10.03 -24.69 13.11
C GLU A 646 -9.00 -25.59 12.43
N GLU A 647 -8.17 -26.27 13.23
CA GLU A 647 -7.20 -27.25 12.71
C GLU A 647 -7.89 -28.52 12.20
N LYS A 648 -7.66 -28.83 10.92
CA LYS A 648 -7.98 -30.11 10.27
C LYS A 648 -6.77 -30.54 9.45
N GLY A 649 -5.72 -30.97 10.15
CA GLY A 649 -4.47 -31.45 9.56
C GLY A 649 -4.63 -32.70 8.72
N GLU A 650 -3.55 -33.09 8.05
CA GLU A 650 -3.47 -34.32 7.27
C GLU A 650 -3.89 -35.56 8.08
N SER A 651 -3.52 -35.61 9.37
CA SER A 651 -3.80 -36.74 10.27
C SER A 651 -5.30 -36.99 10.47
N PHE A 652 -6.13 -35.93 10.42
CA PHE A 652 -7.58 -36.02 10.57
C PHE A 652 -8.22 -36.88 9.50
N TYR A 653 -7.68 -36.85 8.27
CA TYR A 653 -8.25 -37.54 7.12
C TYR A 653 -7.82 -39.01 7.01
N ASN A 654 -6.84 -39.44 7.80
CA ASN A 654 -6.24 -40.78 7.70
C ASN A 654 -7.28 -41.95 7.76
N PRO A 655 -8.30 -41.93 8.64
CA PRO A 655 -9.31 -42.98 8.67
C PRO A 655 -10.20 -43.05 7.41
N TYR A 656 -10.31 -41.97 6.64
CA TYR A 656 -11.22 -41.86 5.50
C TYR A 656 -10.58 -42.29 4.17
N ILE A 657 -9.24 -42.32 4.10
CA ILE A 657 -8.48 -42.65 2.88
C ILE A 657 -8.86 -44.02 2.32
N PRO A 658 -8.94 -45.12 3.11
CA PRO A 658 -9.23 -46.43 2.54
C PRO A 658 -10.60 -46.48 1.83
N GLY A 659 -11.64 -45.88 2.43
CA GLY A 659 -12.97 -45.82 1.84
C GLY A 659 -13.04 -44.95 0.58
N ALA A 660 -12.27 -43.86 0.53
CA ALA A 660 -12.18 -43.02 -0.65
C ALA A 660 -11.48 -43.73 -1.82
N LEU A 661 -10.39 -44.47 -1.54
CA LEU A 661 -9.72 -45.30 -2.55
C LEU A 661 -10.63 -46.40 -3.09
N GLU A 662 -11.41 -47.05 -2.21
CA GLU A 662 -12.39 -48.06 -2.63
C GLU A 662 -13.46 -47.46 -3.55
N LEU A 663 -13.98 -46.27 -3.21
CA LEU A 663 -14.97 -45.57 -4.02
C LEU A 663 -14.44 -45.22 -5.41
N LEU A 664 -13.21 -44.70 -5.49
CA LEU A 664 -12.57 -44.33 -6.76
C LEU A 664 -12.26 -45.56 -7.62
N SER A 665 -11.84 -46.66 -6.99
CA SER A 665 -11.64 -47.94 -7.67
C SER A 665 -12.96 -48.50 -8.22
N LYS A 666 -14.05 -48.45 -7.44
CA LYS A 666 -15.40 -48.86 -7.91
C LYS A 666 -15.90 -48.03 -9.09
N LYS A 667 -15.50 -46.76 -9.18
CA LYS A 667 -15.82 -45.89 -10.32
C LYS A 667 -14.94 -46.13 -11.55
N GLY A 668 -13.97 -47.07 -11.47
CA GLY A 668 -13.05 -47.38 -12.56
C GLY A 668 -12.05 -46.25 -12.87
N LEU A 669 -11.81 -45.34 -11.91
CA LEU A 669 -10.94 -44.18 -12.13
C LEU A 669 -9.47 -44.46 -11.77
N ILE A 670 -9.20 -45.55 -11.06
CA ILE A 670 -7.85 -45.92 -10.62
C ILE A 670 -7.27 -46.95 -11.58
N GLU A 671 -6.09 -46.64 -12.10
CA GLU A 671 -5.29 -47.51 -12.97
C GLU A 671 -3.94 -47.84 -12.30
N GLU A 672 -3.35 -48.98 -12.67
CA GLU A 672 -1.98 -49.30 -12.25
C GLU A 672 -0.96 -48.79 -13.29
N SER A 673 0.07 -48.09 -12.82
CA SER A 673 1.16 -47.59 -13.64
C SER A 673 2.48 -47.69 -12.87
N GLU A 674 3.45 -48.42 -13.41
CA GLU A 674 4.79 -48.64 -12.82
C GLU A 674 4.79 -49.15 -11.36
N GLY A 675 3.76 -49.91 -10.99
CA GLY A 675 3.56 -50.44 -9.64
C GLY A 675 2.95 -49.44 -8.65
N ALA A 676 2.58 -48.24 -9.10
CA ALA A 676 1.75 -47.29 -8.37
C ALA A 676 0.30 -47.36 -8.85
N ARG A 677 -0.65 -46.94 -8.00
CA ARG A 677 -2.05 -46.71 -8.39
C ARG A 677 -2.23 -45.23 -8.69
N VAL A 678 -2.76 -44.90 -9.86
CA VAL A 678 -2.84 -43.54 -10.40
C VAL A 678 -4.21 -43.22 -10.99
N ILE A 679 -4.53 -41.93 -11.14
CA ILE A 679 -5.72 -41.41 -11.82
C ILE A 679 -5.28 -40.47 -12.94
N PHE A 680 -5.66 -40.77 -14.17
CA PHE A 680 -5.44 -39.88 -15.31
C PHE A 680 -6.57 -38.83 -15.37
N ILE A 681 -6.19 -37.56 -15.45
CA ILE A 681 -7.13 -36.46 -15.66
C ILE A 681 -7.06 -36.07 -17.13
N GLU A 682 -8.22 -36.01 -17.78
CA GLU A 682 -8.33 -35.54 -19.16
C GLU A 682 -7.71 -34.13 -19.32
N GLY A 683 -6.83 -33.96 -20.32
CA GLY A 683 -6.13 -32.70 -20.56
C GLY A 683 -4.91 -32.43 -19.65
N LYS A 684 -4.50 -33.37 -18.78
CA LYS A 684 -3.28 -33.28 -17.99
C LYS A 684 -2.34 -34.45 -18.28
N ASN A 685 -1.08 -34.14 -18.61
CA ASN A 685 -0.07 -35.15 -18.94
C ASN A 685 0.52 -35.85 -17.70
N ILE A 686 0.26 -35.35 -16.49
CA ILE A 686 0.79 -35.89 -15.24
C ILE A 686 -0.37 -36.56 -14.48
N PRO A 687 -0.37 -37.89 -14.32
CA PRO A 687 -1.41 -38.57 -13.56
C PRO A 687 -1.27 -38.31 -12.06
N LEU A 688 -2.39 -38.34 -11.34
CA LEU A 688 -2.39 -38.26 -9.87
C LEU A 688 -1.97 -39.61 -9.31
N ILE A 689 -0.88 -39.66 -8.55
CA ILE A 689 -0.53 -40.86 -7.79
C ILE A 689 -1.42 -40.91 -6.55
N VAL A 690 -2.19 -41.98 -6.38
CA VAL A 690 -3.03 -42.20 -5.19
C VAL A 690 -2.36 -43.18 -4.21
N VAL A 691 -1.62 -44.16 -4.72
CA VAL A 691 -0.82 -45.10 -3.90
C VAL A 691 0.51 -45.37 -4.58
N LYS A 692 1.61 -45.20 -3.83
CA LYS A 692 2.97 -45.49 -4.27
C LYS A 692 3.23 -47.00 -4.31
N LYS A 693 4.35 -47.38 -4.94
CA LYS A 693 4.83 -48.76 -5.05
C LYS A 693 5.10 -49.45 -3.71
N ASP A 694 5.47 -48.70 -2.67
CA ASP A 694 5.72 -49.21 -1.31
C ASP A 694 4.42 -49.37 -0.48
N GLY A 695 3.26 -49.15 -1.10
CA GLY A 695 1.95 -49.18 -0.43
C GLY A 695 1.61 -47.87 0.30
N GLY A 696 2.52 -46.89 0.36
CA GLY A 696 2.28 -45.59 0.97
C GLY A 696 1.34 -44.73 0.12
N THR A 697 0.36 -44.08 0.74
CA THR A 697 -0.57 -43.15 0.06
C THR A 697 0.05 -41.76 -0.04
N THR A 698 -0.02 -41.13 -1.21
CA THR A 698 0.38 -39.73 -1.42
C THR A 698 -0.78 -38.81 -1.05
N MET A 699 -0.63 -38.04 0.04
CA MET A 699 -1.74 -37.32 0.68
C MET A 699 -2.20 -36.03 0.01
N HIS A 700 -1.56 -35.59 -1.08
CA HIS A 700 -1.77 -34.22 -1.57
C HIS A 700 -2.87 -34.02 -2.61
N GLN A 701 -3.75 -35.00 -2.87
CA GLN A 701 -4.85 -34.81 -3.85
C GLN A 701 -6.16 -35.57 -3.57
N LEU A 702 -6.27 -36.32 -2.46
CA LEU A 702 -7.53 -36.99 -2.07
C LEU A 702 -8.44 -36.11 -1.19
N ILE A 703 -7.92 -34.98 -0.70
CA ILE A 703 -8.56 -34.11 0.30
C ILE A 703 -9.59 -33.16 -0.34
N LEU A 704 -9.46 -32.86 -1.64
CA LEU A 704 -10.43 -32.06 -2.39
C LEU A 704 -11.78 -32.78 -2.64
N LEU A 705 -11.86 -34.10 -2.45
CA LEU A 705 -13.06 -34.89 -2.72
C LEU A 705 -13.89 -35.27 -1.48
N LEU A 706 -13.44 -34.96 -0.26
CA LEU A 706 -14.05 -35.47 0.98
C LEU A 706 -14.62 -34.40 1.93
N CYS A 707 -14.57 -33.11 1.58
CA CYS A 707 -15.10 -32.04 2.41
C CYS A 707 -16.61 -31.82 2.19
N GLY A 708 -17.46 -32.64 2.81
CA GLY A 708 -18.92 -32.42 2.82
C GLY A 708 -19.65 -32.99 4.05
N LYS A 709 -20.40 -32.10 4.75
CA LYS A 709 -21.35 -32.26 5.91
C LYS A 709 -20.74 -32.06 7.32
N ALA A 710 -21.39 -31.49 8.37
CA ALA A 710 -22.65 -30.75 8.63
C ALA A 710 -22.65 -30.10 10.08
N LYS A 711 -23.45 -29.02 10.30
CA LYS A 711 -24.35 -28.57 11.45
C LYS A 711 -23.88 -28.54 12.94
N ASP A 712 -24.34 -27.71 13.92
CA ASP A 712 -25.37 -26.64 14.16
C ASP A 712 -24.89 -25.75 15.38
N TRP A 713 -25.44 -24.52 15.61
CA TRP A 713 -25.09 -23.56 16.69
C TRP A 713 -26.18 -23.37 17.79
N THR A 714 -25.84 -22.77 18.94
CA THR A 714 -26.57 -22.70 20.23
C THR A 714 -27.01 -21.29 20.68
N GLU A 715 -27.96 -21.22 21.65
CA GLU A 715 -28.64 -20.02 22.22
C GLU A 715 -27.75 -18.88 22.77
N GLU A 716 -26.44 -19.09 22.95
CA GLU A 716 -25.50 -18.07 23.46
C GLU A 716 -25.22 -16.94 22.43
N GLU A 717 -25.54 -17.16 21.15
CA GLU A 717 -25.39 -16.16 20.09
C GLU A 717 -26.50 -15.11 20.09
N LEU A 718 -27.63 -15.36 20.77
CA LEU A 718 -28.73 -14.38 20.88
C LEU A 718 -28.44 -13.26 21.90
N GLU A 719 -27.54 -13.48 22.86
CA GLU A 719 -27.34 -12.57 24.00
C GLU A 719 -26.33 -11.45 23.67
N LYS A 720 -25.36 -11.70 22.77
CA LYS A 720 -24.35 -10.72 22.35
C LYS A 720 -24.90 -9.57 21.50
N THR A 721 -26.04 -9.76 20.85
CA THR A 721 -26.70 -8.71 20.05
C THR A 721 -27.37 -7.66 20.94
N ALA A 722 -27.79 -8.02 22.16
CA ALA A 722 -28.38 -7.09 23.12
C ALA A 722 -27.34 -6.13 23.75
N GLU A 723 -26.09 -6.58 23.95
CA GLU A 723 -25.01 -5.74 24.47
C GLU A 723 -24.56 -4.63 23.49
N ALA A 724 -24.55 -4.93 22.19
CA ALA A 724 -24.02 -4.01 21.17
C ALA A 724 -24.90 -2.76 20.99
N VAL A 725 -26.23 -2.91 21.15
CA VAL A 725 -27.19 -1.81 20.99
C VAL A 725 -27.22 -0.90 22.23
N GLY A 726 -27.04 -1.46 23.43
CA GLY A 726 -27.09 -0.72 24.69
C GLY A 726 -25.92 0.24 24.92
N TYR A 727 -24.68 -0.19 24.63
CA TYR A 727 -23.49 0.63 24.89
C TYR A 727 -23.26 1.73 23.84
N GLY A 728 -23.77 1.56 22.62
CA GLY A 728 -23.64 2.54 21.53
C GLY A 728 -24.48 3.80 21.79
N ALA A 729 -25.73 3.63 22.21
CA ALA A 729 -26.66 4.72 22.50
C ALA A 729 -26.19 5.61 23.66
N VAL A 730 -25.60 4.99 24.70
CA VAL A 730 -25.07 5.70 25.88
C VAL A 730 -23.84 6.54 25.53
N LYS A 731 -22.93 6.01 24.70
CA LYS A 731 -21.72 6.73 24.29
C LYS A 731 -22.04 7.92 23.37
N TYR A 732 -22.97 7.75 22.43
CA TYR A 732 -23.36 8.83 21.51
C TYR A 732 -24.08 9.99 22.22
N ALA A 733 -24.97 9.67 23.17
CA ALA A 733 -25.72 10.68 23.92
C ALA A 733 -24.83 11.53 24.85
N ASP A 734 -23.75 10.95 25.39
CA ASP A 734 -22.78 11.66 26.22
C ASP A 734 -21.85 12.54 25.36
N LEU A 735 -21.34 11.99 24.24
CA LEU A 735 -20.38 12.68 23.36
C LEU A 735 -20.97 13.82 22.52
N LYS A 736 -22.29 13.85 22.33
CA LYS A 736 -23.01 14.93 21.61
C LYS A 736 -23.08 16.24 22.41
N ASN A 737 -22.98 16.18 23.74
CA ASN A 737 -23.08 17.36 24.59
C ASN A 737 -21.70 17.98 24.85
N ASN A 738 -21.64 19.31 24.98
CA ASN A 738 -20.39 19.98 25.29
C ASN A 738 -19.93 19.55 26.70
N ARG A 739 -18.68 19.10 26.81
CA ARG A 739 -18.07 18.60 28.07
C ARG A 739 -18.16 19.56 29.27
N THR A 740 -18.41 20.85 29.04
CA THR A 740 -18.52 21.86 30.09
C THR A 740 -19.96 22.18 30.51
N THR A 741 -20.96 21.54 29.89
CA THR A 741 -22.38 21.74 30.21
C THR A 741 -22.94 20.59 31.04
N ASN A 742 -23.86 20.89 31.96
CA ASN A 742 -24.50 19.87 32.78
C ASN A 742 -25.39 18.97 31.92
N TYR A 743 -25.16 17.66 32.00
CA TYR A 743 -25.91 16.65 31.29
C TYR A 743 -26.97 16.00 32.19
N THR A 744 -28.19 15.82 31.68
CA THR A 744 -29.27 15.07 32.36
C THR A 744 -29.49 13.74 31.64
N PHE A 745 -29.19 12.64 32.31
CA PHE A 745 -29.29 11.28 31.77
C PHE A 745 -30.77 10.89 31.62
N SER A 746 -31.25 10.71 30.38
CA SER A 746 -32.65 10.36 30.08
C SER A 746 -32.73 9.34 28.95
N PHE A 747 -33.24 8.13 29.25
CA PHE A 747 -33.46 7.07 28.25
C PHE A 747 -34.39 7.54 27.12
N ASP A 748 -35.43 8.32 27.43
CA ASP A 748 -36.39 8.85 26.45
C ASP A 748 -35.77 9.93 25.53
N GLN A 749 -34.70 10.61 25.93
CA GLN A 749 -33.94 11.53 25.06
C GLN A 749 -32.86 10.81 24.24
N MET A 750 -32.29 9.71 24.75
CA MET A 750 -31.29 8.89 24.07
C MET A 750 -31.89 8.06 22.92
N LEU A 751 -33.15 7.67 23.07
CA LEU A 751 -33.91 6.85 22.13
C LEU A 751 -34.92 7.67 21.30
N ASN A 752 -34.78 9.01 21.28
CA ASN A 752 -35.78 9.90 20.67
C ASN A 752 -35.59 10.02 19.15
N ASP A 753 -36.63 9.67 18.39
CA ASP A 753 -36.72 9.67 16.91
C ASP A 753 -36.72 11.07 16.27
N LYS A 754 -35.84 11.99 16.68
CA LYS A 754 -35.55 13.17 15.87
C LYS A 754 -34.60 12.79 14.74
N THR A 755 -35.15 12.08 13.76
CA THR A 755 -34.48 11.69 12.52
C THR A 755 -34.04 12.95 11.75
N GLY A 756 -32.76 13.27 11.81
CA GLY A 756 -32.17 14.20 10.85
C GLY A 756 -32.43 13.69 9.43
N THR A 757 -32.90 14.56 8.53
CA THR A 757 -33.10 14.19 7.13
C THR A 757 -31.78 14.36 6.39
N LEU A 758 -31.27 13.30 5.75
CA LEU A 758 -30.12 13.35 4.86
C LEU A 758 -30.60 13.93 3.53
N ASP A 759 -29.95 14.99 3.08
CA ASP A 759 -30.18 15.64 1.80
C ASP A 759 -28.82 15.89 1.13
N LEU A 760 -28.69 15.43 -0.12
CA LEU A 760 -27.45 15.48 -0.90
C LEU A 760 -27.58 16.64 -1.90
N VAL A 761 -27.18 17.82 -1.44
CA VAL A 761 -27.34 19.09 -2.16
C VAL A 761 -26.12 19.37 -3.02
N HIS A 762 -24.92 19.15 -2.48
CA HIS A 762 -23.67 19.39 -3.18
C HIS A 762 -23.28 18.19 -4.08
N PRO A 763 -22.66 18.41 -5.25
CA PRO A 763 -22.18 17.31 -6.10
C PRO A 763 -21.25 16.33 -5.36
N ASP A 764 -20.37 16.83 -4.50
CA ASP A 764 -19.47 15.97 -3.70
C ASP A 764 -20.21 15.17 -2.61
N GLU A 765 -21.30 15.71 -2.04
CA GLU A 765 -22.18 14.95 -1.13
C GLU A 765 -22.84 13.79 -1.89
N ARG A 766 -23.36 14.05 -3.10
CA ARG A 766 -23.96 13.02 -3.96
C ARG A 766 -22.94 11.96 -4.38
N MET A 767 -21.75 12.39 -4.78
CA MET A 767 -20.67 11.49 -5.21
C MET A 767 -20.23 10.56 -4.07
N LEU A 768 -20.00 11.12 -2.86
CA LEU A 768 -19.72 10.32 -1.67
C LEU A 768 -20.88 9.37 -1.36
N GLY A 769 -22.12 9.85 -1.40
CA GLY A 769 -23.31 9.01 -1.18
C GLY A 769 -23.43 7.85 -2.17
N LEU A 770 -23.12 8.07 -3.45
CA LEU A 770 -23.07 7.03 -4.46
C LEU A 770 -21.98 6.00 -4.15
N HIS A 771 -20.76 6.46 -3.84
CA HIS A 771 -19.64 5.58 -3.51
C HIS A 771 -19.92 4.74 -2.26
N LEU A 772 -20.63 5.28 -1.26
CA LEU A 772 -21.07 4.48 -0.11
C LEU A 772 -21.98 3.31 -0.53
N LEU A 773 -22.96 3.53 -1.41
CA LEU A 773 -23.86 2.47 -1.88
C LEU A 773 -23.15 1.38 -2.69
N GLN A 774 -22.01 1.69 -3.29
CA GLN A 774 -21.19 0.73 -4.04
C GLN A 774 -20.46 -0.28 -3.14
N PHE A 775 -20.45 -0.08 -1.82
CA PHE A 775 -19.84 -1.01 -0.88
C PHE A 775 -20.34 -2.46 -1.06
N ALA A 776 -21.66 -2.65 -1.18
CA ALA A 776 -22.26 -3.98 -1.27
C ALA A 776 -21.80 -4.75 -2.52
N GLU A 777 -21.73 -4.08 -3.68
CA GLU A 777 -21.28 -4.70 -4.93
C GLU A 777 -19.77 -4.98 -4.95
N VAL A 778 -18.97 -4.14 -4.30
CA VAL A 778 -17.52 -4.35 -4.13
C VAL A 778 -17.26 -5.61 -3.31
N VAL A 779 -18.00 -5.81 -2.21
CA VAL A 779 -17.88 -7.04 -1.40
C VAL A 779 -18.35 -8.26 -2.19
N GLU A 780 -19.45 -8.14 -2.93
CA GLU A 780 -19.96 -9.19 -3.82
C GLU A 780 -18.92 -9.60 -4.86
N GLU A 781 -18.27 -8.62 -5.50
CA GLU A 781 -17.21 -8.84 -6.49
C GLU A 781 -15.98 -9.49 -5.87
N ALA A 782 -15.54 -9.00 -4.71
CA ALA A 782 -14.40 -9.56 -3.99
C ALA A 782 -14.62 -11.04 -3.62
N CYS A 783 -15.84 -11.40 -3.20
CA CYS A 783 -16.21 -12.80 -2.90
C CYS A 783 -16.32 -13.66 -4.15
N THR A 784 -16.92 -13.13 -5.22
CA THR A 784 -17.18 -13.88 -6.46
C THR A 784 -15.88 -14.18 -7.21
N ASN A 785 -14.97 -13.20 -7.28
CA ASN A 785 -13.72 -13.32 -7.99
C ASN A 785 -12.54 -13.75 -7.10
N LEU A 786 -12.75 -13.84 -5.78
CA LEU A 786 -11.72 -14.10 -4.77
C LEU A 786 -10.58 -13.05 -4.80
N LEU A 787 -10.95 -11.78 -5.02
CA LEU A 787 -10.02 -10.64 -5.17
C LEU A 787 -10.23 -9.61 -4.05
N PRO A 788 -9.61 -9.79 -2.87
CA PRO A 788 -9.79 -8.88 -1.75
C PRO A 788 -9.18 -7.48 -1.97
N ASN A 789 -8.28 -7.30 -2.95
CA ASN A 789 -7.70 -5.99 -3.28
C ASN A 789 -8.75 -4.98 -3.75
N VAL A 790 -9.85 -5.45 -4.34
CA VAL A 790 -10.96 -4.61 -4.81
C VAL A 790 -11.58 -3.84 -3.63
N LEU A 791 -11.66 -4.45 -2.44
CA LEU A 791 -12.10 -3.75 -1.23
C LEU A 791 -11.09 -2.70 -0.73
N CYS A 792 -9.79 -2.94 -0.90
CA CYS A 792 -8.76 -1.97 -0.55
C CYS A 792 -8.83 -0.73 -1.44
N GLU A 793 -8.97 -0.92 -2.76
CA GLU A 793 -9.14 0.16 -3.73
C GLU A 793 -10.41 0.97 -3.43
N TYR A 794 -11.52 0.28 -3.14
CA TYR A 794 -12.76 0.91 -2.71
C TYR A 794 -12.57 1.80 -1.47
N LEU A 795 -11.90 1.28 -0.44
CA LEU A 795 -11.66 2.00 0.82
C LEU A 795 -10.75 3.22 0.62
N TYR A 796 -9.73 3.10 -0.24
CA TYR A 796 -8.88 4.22 -0.60
C TYR A 796 -9.67 5.33 -1.31
N ASN A 797 -10.45 4.97 -2.33
CA ASN A 797 -11.30 5.93 -3.07
C ASN A 797 -12.36 6.57 -2.15
N LEU A 798 -12.92 5.80 -1.20
CA LEU A 798 -13.84 6.33 -0.20
C LEU A 798 -13.19 7.42 0.66
N SER A 799 -11.92 7.26 1.01
CA SER A 799 -11.17 8.27 1.77
C SER A 799 -10.89 9.54 0.94
N GLU A 800 -10.65 9.40 -0.37
CA GLU A 800 -10.47 10.54 -1.28
C GLU A 800 -11.78 11.31 -1.47
N ASP A 801 -12.89 10.61 -1.70
CA ASP A 801 -14.22 11.21 -1.85
C ASP A 801 -14.69 11.88 -0.56
N PHE A 802 -14.43 11.26 0.59
CA PHE A 802 -14.69 11.87 1.89
C PHE A 802 -13.86 13.14 2.11
N THR A 803 -12.58 13.13 1.73
CA THR A 803 -11.71 14.30 1.83
C THR A 803 -12.20 15.44 0.94
N ARG A 804 -12.65 15.13 -0.27
CA ARG A 804 -13.24 16.11 -1.19
C ARG A 804 -14.54 16.69 -0.62
N PHE A 805 -15.44 15.84 -0.14
CA PHE A 805 -16.65 16.25 0.55
C PHE A 805 -16.34 17.17 1.74
N TYR A 806 -15.46 16.75 2.65
CA TYR A 806 -15.16 17.50 3.87
C TYR A 806 -14.48 18.84 3.60
N THR A 807 -13.70 18.91 2.52
CA THR A 807 -13.01 20.13 2.08
C THR A 807 -13.96 21.12 1.40
N ASN A 808 -14.85 20.63 0.54
CA ASN A 808 -15.73 21.47 -0.28
C ASN A 808 -17.07 21.79 0.40
N CYS A 809 -17.48 20.96 1.36
CA CYS A 809 -18.76 21.07 2.06
C CYS A 809 -18.49 21.30 3.55
N GLN A 810 -18.68 22.53 4.03
CA GLN A 810 -18.56 22.83 5.46
C GLN A 810 -19.56 21.99 6.25
N VAL A 811 -19.08 21.10 7.12
CA VAL A 811 -19.94 20.24 7.94
C VAL A 811 -20.52 21.05 9.11
N VAL A 812 -19.67 21.45 10.07
CA VAL A 812 -20.09 22.17 11.28
C VAL A 812 -20.27 23.66 11.01
N GLY A 813 -21.36 24.23 11.52
CA GLY A 813 -21.76 25.63 11.36
C GLY A 813 -22.49 25.92 10.05
N SER A 814 -22.85 24.89 9.28
CA SER A 814 -23.59 25.04 8.02
C SER A 814 -25.10 24.84 8.19
N ALA A 815 -25.89 25.33 7.23
CA ALA A 815 -27.34 25.12 7.24
C ALA A 815 -27.70 23.62 7.09
N GLU A 816 -26.85 22.84 6.43
CA GLU A 816 -26.99 21.40 6.22
C GLU A 816 -26.22 20.55 7.25
N GLU A 817 -25.78 21.13 8.37
CA GLU A 817 -24.89 20.46 9.34
C GLU A 817 -25.40 19.07 9.75
N THR A 818 -26.70 18.94 10.06
CA THR A 818 -27.29 17.65 10.44
C THR A 818 -27.20 16.61 9.32
N SER A 819 -27.47 17.00 8.08
CA SER A 819 -27.35 16.13 6.90
C SER A 819 -25.89 15.68 6.71
N ARG A 820 -24.95 16.63 6.75
CA ARG A 820 -23.52 16.36 6.55
C ARG A 820 -22.92 15.51 7.67
N LEU A 821 -23.37 15.68 8.92
CA LEU A 821 -22.96 14.81 10.03
C LEU A 821 -23.46 13.37 9.85
N LEU A 822 -24.67 13.18 9.33
CA LEU A 822 -25.16 11.83 8.98
C LEU A 822 -24.32 11.20 7.86
N LEU A 823 -23.89 11.98 6.87
CA LEU A 823 -22.99 11.50 5.81
C LEU A 823 -21.58 11.15 6.34
N CYS A 824 -21.07 11.91 7.31
CA CYS A 824 -19.84 11.57 8.04
C CYS A 824 -20.00 10.25 8.81
N GLU A 825 -21.11 10.06 9.52
CA GLU A 825 -21.36 8.83 10.26
C GLU A 825 -21.50 7.63 9.32
N ALA A 826 -22.22 7.78 8.21
CA ALA A 826 -22.35 6.74 7.20
C ALA A 826 -20.98 6.32 6.64
N THR A 827 -20.13 7.30 6.31
CA THR A 827 -18.75 7.04 5.90
C THR A 827 -17.98 6.28 6.96
N ALA A 828 -18.08 6.70 8.22
CA ALA A 828 -17.39 6.05 9.32
C ALA A 828 -17.87 4.61 9.53
N VAL A 829 -19.18 4.35 9.44
CA VAL A 829 -19.77 3.00 9.52
C VAL A 829 -19.21 2.10 8.43
N VAL A 830 -19.23 2.56 7.17
CA VAL A 830 -18.71 1.79 6.03
C VAL A 830 -17.21 1.54 6.15
N MET A 831 -16.41 2.56 6.48
CA MET A 831 -14.95 2.40 6.67
C MET A 831 -14.63 1.42 7.80
N ARG A 832 -15.35 1.48 8.93
CA ARG A 832 -15.19 0.51 10.03
C ARG A 832 -15.49 -0.91 9.57
N LYS A 833 -16.54 -1.10 8.75
CA LYS A 833 -16.85 -2.40 8.18
C LYS A 833 -15.74 -2.86 7.23
N CYS A 834 -15.23 -2.00 6.33
CA CYS A 834 -14.09 -2.33 5.46
C CYS A 834 -12.86 -2.77 6.27
N PHE A 835 -12.49 -2.02 7.32
CA PHE A 835 -11.38 -2.40 8.19
C PHE A 835 -11.60 -3.75 8.85
N HIS A 836 -12.80 -3.99 9.39
CA HIS A 836 -13.13 -5.29 9.97
C HIS A 836 -12.98 -6.43 8.95
N LEU A 837 -13.50 -6.26 7.73
CA LEU A 837 -13.40 -7.27 6.66
C LEU A 837 -11.95 -7.54 6.24
N LEU A 838 -11.10 -6.53 6.26
CA LEU A 838 -9.66 -6.63 5.95
C LEU A 838 -8.81 -7.13 7.15
N GLY A 839 -9.43 -7.40 8.31
CA GLY A 839 -8.71 -7.79 9.53
C GLY A 839 -7.92 -6.64 10.18
N ILE A 840 -8.26 -5.39 9.87
CA ILE A 840 -7.63 -4.18 10.40
C ILE A 840 -8.42 -3.69 11.61
N THR A 841 -7.73 -3.42 12.72
CA THR A 841 -8.34 -2.84 13.91
C THR A 841 -8.28 -1.30 13.84
N PRO A 842 -9.41 -0.59 13.77
CA PRO A 842 -9.42 0.87 13.72
C PRO A 842 -9.02 1.48 15.08
N VAL A 843 -8.33 2.62 15.04
CA VAL A 843 -7.95 3.41 16.22
C VAL A 843 -8.74 4.72 16.21
N TYR A 844 -9.44 5.03 17.32
CA TYR A 844 -10.38 6.15 17.39
C TYR A 844 -9.75 7.48 17.82
N LYS A 845 -8.50 7.46 18.30
CA LYS A 845 -7.69 8.62 18.68
C LYS A 845 -6.23 8.32 18.36
N ILE A 846 -5.61 9.15 17.54
CA ILE A 846 -4.19 9.03 17.17
C ILE A 846 -3.41 10.14 17.87
#